data_AF-A0A6I3ZGF3-F1
#
_entry.id   AF-A0A6I3ZGF3-F1
#
_cell.length_a   1.000
_cell.length_b   1.000
_cell.length_c   1.000
_cell.angle_alpha   90.00
_cell.angle_beta   90.00
_cell.angle_gamma   90.00
#
_symmetry.space_group_name_H-M   'P 1'
#
loop_
_entity.id
_entity.type
_entity.pdbx_description
1 polymer ?
#
loop_
_entity_poly.entity_id
_entity_poly.type
_entity_poly.pdbx_seq_one_letter_code
_entity_poly.pdbx_strand_id
1 'polypeptide(L)'
;MAPGAPSPSTPIVWAVLGWVRRTFFNEPPTINYNPQTTSQNMTTGVITGNVGATDPEGDPLTYKVTNAPANGSVTIDQATGNFTYTPTAGFAQTGGADSFTVSVTDNKFHLLALLFSPDHGVPSQTINLSEQSIAPSISRTIVSLPGTITHPMLPSFTPDGKLLFGATPAVNGVAVAGARGEIYEMNQDGTGLNCISCGLAPSITDSLSGPAAFQDGSGRILIGSVNSSGTAGAIYEPATSTTSAQIVPIIPAAAGVPIIQDGRVYTVAPDGVHITYNPILLNPATGTVLPEQTFGTLVRTTDASGNPEYQIVDARVVYSGGEIHGFTPDGKSIIVANYTGASGAGQTNNYEVNLATGQVAQLTNSLDYTEDVAMSPNGQWLTVGSSRTENYLTAMTQIVRPSFIPAYIAGAVWYQHYSSGADTTNQEWLNSVQGEEAGQNGIPMFDLSTGYTSNPRGSWNAAGNEVVFWESNLTNVNDTRLVVVHLTNVNAGTPTPVNTASPDPIWAPALNTVAPQPPTLPGPGSHAGTYGGTAVVTSTVDPSNPNNTISTVTYHDYQYVNGQILNGTEQTVTNPSYTDIVYTADVIVTNPAGNQIGDLTANITDSGQFIMSLNGTITSTLNGNTETITGPTPTPATQM
;
A
#
# COMPACT_ATOMS: atom_id res chain seq x y z
N MET A 1 97.84 1.97 -17.10
CA MET A 1 96.58 1.24 -17.35
C MET A 1 95.75 1.35 -16.08
N ALA A 2 94.48 1.77 -16.25
CA ALA A 2 93.35 1.85 -15.30
C ALA A 2 93.55 2.55 -13.93
N PRO A 3 92.81 3.65 -13.63
CA PRO A 3 92.61 4.14 -12.27
C PRO A 3 91.70 3.17 -11.50
N GLY A 4 92.09 2.84 -10.27
CA GLY A 4 91.32 1.97 -9.37
C GLY A 4 90.00 2.62 -8.96
N ALA A 5 88.92 1.82 -8.98
CA ALA A 5 87.60 2.22 -8.52
C ALA A 5 87.63 2.57 -7.02
N PRO A 6 86.91 3.63 -6.58
CA PRO A 6 86.78 3.94 -5.16
C PRO A 6 86.03 2.82 -4.44
N SER A 7 86.53 2.45 -3.26
CA SER A 7 85.94 1.45 -2.35
C SER A 7 84.48 1.80 -2.00
N PRO A 8 83.59 0.78 -1.86
CA PRO A 8 82.19 1.03 -1.53
C PRO A 8 82.10 1.65 -0.13
N SER A 9 81.44 2.79 -0.04
CA SER A 9 81.11 3.44 1.24
C SER A 9 80.38 2.45 2.14
N THR A 10 80.87 2.30 3.37
CA THR A 10 80.38 1.34 4.37
C THR A 10 78.88 1.51 4.66
N PRO A 11 78.13 0.41 4.93
CA PRO A 11 76.69 0.44 5.27
C PRO A 11 76.33 1.43 6.38
N ILE A 12 77.25 1.67 7.32
CA ILE A 12 77.08 2.60 8.44
C ILE A 12 77.01 4.06 7.97
N VAL A 13 77.79 4.46 6.94
CA VAL A 13 77.76 5.84 6.41
C VAL A 13 76.44 6.09 5.67
N TRP A 14 75.94 5.11 4.92
CA TRP A 14 74.62 5.17 4.30
C TRP A 14 73.49 5.12 5.32
N ALA A 15 73.63 4.37 6.42
CA ALA A 15 72.68 4.37 7.52
C ALA A 15 72.64 5.72 8.26
N VAL A 16 73.79 6.35 8.50
CA VAL A 16 73.89 7.68 9.11
C VAL A 16 73.37 8.77 8.18
N LEU A 17 73.74 8.75 6.89
CA LEU A 17 73.19 9.69 5.91
C LEU A 17 71.68 9.48 5.70
N GLY A 18 71.22 8.23 5.67
CA GLY A 18 69.79 7.89 5.61
C GLY A 18 69.03 8.36 6.86
N TRP A 19 69.63 8.22 8.05
CA TRP A 19 69.08 8.74 9.30
C TRP A 19 69.03 10.27 9.33
N VAL A 20 70.09 10.96 8.91
CA VAL A 20 70.11 12.43 8.79
C VAL A 20 69.05 12.89 7.78
N ARG A 21 68.93 12.21 6.63
CA ARG A 21 67.92 12.53 5.61
C ARG A 21 66.50 12.39 6.16
N ARG A 22 66.19 11.26 6.82
CA ARG A 22 64.86 11.00 7.40
C ARG A 22 64.55 11.81 8.68
N THR A 23 65.55 12.42 9.32
CA THR A 23 65.33 13.20 10.56
C THR A 23 65.28 14.71 10.31
N PHE A 24 66.06 15.22 9.34
CA PHE A 24 66.14 16.66 9.05
C PHE A 24 65.45 17.08 7.75
N PHE A 25 65.14 16.12 6.87
CA PHE A 25 64.48 16.34 5.59
C PHE A 25 63.24 15.46 5.40
N ASN A 26 62.60 15.03 6.51
CA ASN A 26 61.32 14.35 6.48
C ASN A 26 60.23 15.28 5.94
N GLU A 27 59.49 14.84 4.95
CA GLU A 27 58.42 15.64 4.37
C GLU A 27 57.13 15.45 5.17
N PRO A 28 56.31 16.51 5.35
CA PRO A 28 55.03 16.35 6.02
C PRO A 28 54.10 15.47 5.19
N PRO A 29 53.12 14.81 5.83
CA PRO A 29 52.07 14.13 5.10
C PRO A 29 51.33 15.12 4.18
N THR A 30 50.69 14.57 3.17
CA THR A 30 49.85 15.33 2.22
C THR A 30 48.44 14.76 2.24
N ILE A 31 47.42 15.60 2.05
CA ILE A 31 46.03 15.17 1.95
C ILE A 31 45.52 15.48 0.54
N ASN A 32 45.11 14.44 -0.18
CA ASN A 32 44.49 14.53 -1.49
C ASN A 32 43.09 13.90 -1.44
N TYR A 33 42.19 14.48 -0.65
CA TYR A 33 40.82 14.00 -0.52
C TYR A 33 40.08 14.07 -1.86
N ASN A 34 39.47 12.95 -2.27
CA ASN A 34 38.60 12.89 -3.43
C ASN A 34 37.14 12.69 -3.00
N PRO A 35 36.26 13.70 -3.12
CA PRO A 35 34.86 13.56 -2.73
C PRO A 35 34.09 12.54 -3.61
N GLN A 36 34.56 12.26 -4.82
CA GLN A 36 33.93 11.31 -5.75
C GLN A 36 34.10 9.84 -5.32
N THR A 37 34.95 9.56 -4.32
CA THR A 37 35.14 8.21 -3.78
C THR A 37 34.32 7.97 -2.52
N THR A 38 33.46 8.91 -2.13
CA THR A 38 32.53 8.69 -1.02
C THR A 38 31.31 7.88 -1.48
N SER A 39 30.79 7.04 -0.59
CA SER A 39 29.60 6.23 -0.85
C SER A 39 28.65 6.32 0.34
N GLN A 40 27.39 6.63 0.05
CA GLN A 40 26.31 6.65 1.03
C GLN A 40 25.50 5.36 0.96
N ASN A 41 25.21 4.79 2.11
CA ASN A 41 24.22 3.74 2.26
C ASN A 41 22.82 4.36 2.33
N MET A 42 21.99 4.15 1.30
CA MET A 42 20.65 4.75 1.21
C MET A 42 19.60 4.14 2.17
N THR A 43 19.95 3.11 2.93
CA THR A 43 19.10 2.54 3.98
C THR A 43 19.41 3.16 5.35
N THR A 44 20.67 3.51 5.62
CA THR A 44 21.12 3.99 6.95
C THR A 44 21.59 5.44 6.97
N GLY A 45 21.81 6.06 5.81
CA GLY A 45 22.45 7.37 5.67
C GLY A 45 23.96 7.36 5.88
N VAL A 46 24.57 6.23 6.29
CA VAL A 46 26.01 6.14 6.58
C VAL A 46 26.83 6.44 5.34
N ILE A 47 27.78 7.37 5.46
CA ILE A 47 28.72 7.74 4.39
C ILE A 47 30.10 7.17 4.72
N THR A 48 30.70 6.47 3.77
CA THR A 48 32.07 5.96 3.86
C THR A 48 32.95 6.64 2.82
N GLY A 49 34.24 6.77 3.13
CA GLY A 49 35.23 7.32 2.22
C GLY A 49 36.64 7.18 2.76
N ASN A 50 37.62 7.84 2.13
CA ASN A 50 39.00 7.87 2.58
C ASN A 50 39.48 9.33 2.65
N VAL A 51 40.25 9.68 3.67
CA VAL A 51 40.83 11.03 3.82
C VAL A 51 41.80 11.36 2.67
N GLY A 52 42.43 10.37 2.07
CA GLY A 52 43.36 10.51 0.96
C GLY A 52 44.74 10.98 1.41
N ALA A 53 45.15 10.64 2.63
CA ALA A 53 46.43 11.08 3.17
C ALA A 53 47.57 10.11 2.81
N THR A 54 48.72 10.67 2.44
CA THR A 54 49.93 9.91 2.11
C THR A 54 51.16 10.57 2.69
N ASP A 55 52.13 9.74 3.08
CA ASP A 55 53.44 10.17 3.55
C ASP A 55 54.51 9.83 2.50
N PRO A 56 55.36 10.80 2.07
CA PRO A 56 56.40 10.55 1.06
C PRO A 56 57.44 9.50 1.48
N GLU A 57 57.73 9.38 2.78
CA GLU A 57 58.66 8.41 3.34
C GLU A 57 58.00 7.09 3.73
N GLY A 58 56.67 7.00 3.64
CA GLY A 58 55.88 5.84 4.06
C GLY A 58 55.80 5.68 5.58
N ASP A 59 55.95 6.78 6.33
CA ASP A 59 55.80 6.76 7.78
C ASP A 59 54.33 6.53 8.20
N PRO A 60 54.06 5.86 9.34
CA PRO A 60 52.71 5.63 9.83
C PRO A 60 51.99 6.95 10.17
N LEU A 61 50.76 7.09 9.69
CA LEU A 61 49.94 8.28 9.89
C LEU A 61 49.00 8.14 11.10
N THR A 62 48.70 9.26 11.73
CA THR A 62 47.69 9.41 12.78
C THR A 62 46.67 10.46 12.36
N TYR A 63 45.39 10.13 12.47
CA TYR A 63 44.28 10.97 12.03
C TYR A 63 43.50 11.47 13.24
N LYS A 64 43.31 12.79 13.33
CA LYS A 64 42.54 13.42 14.40
C LYS A 64 41.45 14.31 13.82
N VAL A 65 40.21 14.05 14.20
CA VAL A 65 39.08 14.93 13.91
C VAL A 65 39.21 16.16 14.80
N THR A 66 39.43 17.33 14.20
CA THR A 66 39.62 18.61 14.90
C THR A 66 38.33 19.40 15.01
N ASN A 67 37.45 19.27 14.02
CA ASN A 67 36.08 19.77 14.05
C ASN A 67 35.14 18.60 13.75
N ALA A 68 34.26 18.28 14.69
CA ALA A 68 33.25 17.25 14.52
C ALA A 68 32.13 17.74 13.58
N PRO A 69 31.43 16.83 12.89
CA PRO A 69 30.25 17.17 12.12
C PRO A 69 29.10 17.65 13.00
N ALA A 70 28.22 18.47 12.43
CA ALA A 70 27.10 19.06 13.17
C ALA A 70 25.90 18.10 13.30
N ASN A 71 25.69 17.24 12.30
CA ASN A 71 24.50 16.40 12.18
C ASN A 71 24.81 14.90 12.25
N GLY A 72 25.96 14.53 12.82
CA GLY A 72 26.36 13.13 12.93
C GLY A 72 27.62 12.91 13.77
N SER A 73 28.28 11.79 13.53
CA SER A 73 29.57 11.43 14.12
C SER A 73 30.47 10.79 13.07
N VAL A 74 31.79 10.85 13.27
CA VAL A 74 32.74 10.24 12.34
C VAL A 74 33.77 9.40 13.08
N THR A 75 34.08 8.24 12.51
CA THR A 75 35.20 7.39 12.93
C THR A 75 36.19 7.26 11.78
N ILE A 76 37.49 7.22 12.08
CA ILE A 76 38.55 7.08 11.07
C ILE A 76 39.43 5.90 11.48
N ASP A 77 39.56 4.92 10.58
CA ASP A 77 40.54 3.85 10.68
C ASP A 77 41.94 4.44 10.59
N GLN A 78 42.69 4.32 11.70
CA GLN A 78 44.02 4.90 11.82
C GLN A 78 45.06 4.24 10.91
N ALA A 79 44.84 3.00 10.47
CA ALA A 79 45.77 2.30 9.59
C ALA A 79 45.59 2.65 8.11
N THR A 80 44.35 2.98 7.71
CA THR A 80 44.00 3.15 6.29
C THR A 80 43.54 4.56 5.93
N GLY A 81 43.15 5.38 6.91
CA GLY A 81 42.51 6.68 6.69
C GLY A 81 41.07 6.57 6.16
N ASN A 82 40.49 5.36 6.13
CA ASN A 82 39.08 5.17 5.80
C ASN A 82 38.22 5.76 6.90
N PHE A 83 37.23 6.56 6.54
CA PHE A 83 36.28 7.14 7.49
C PHE A 83 34.88 6.57 7.29
N THR A 84 34.14 6.52 8.40
CA THR A 84 32.71 6.21 8.45
C THR A 84 32.01 7.35 9.17
N TYR A 85 31.20 8.11 8.44
CA TYR A 85 30.29 9.11 8.96
C TYR A 85 28.91 8.48 9.20
N THR A 86 28.40 8.64 10.42
CA THR A 86 27.07 8.18 10.82
C THR A 86 26.21 9.40 11.14
N PRO A 87 25.19 9.71 10.30
CA PRO A 87 24.28 10.82 10.54
C PRO A 87 23.38 10.57 11.75
N THR A 88 22.79 11.64 12.28
CA THR A 88 21.63 11.53 13.17
C THR A 88 20.42 11.03 12.39
N ALA A 89 19.50 10.34 13.06
CA ALA A 89 18.30 9.80 12.40
C ALA A 89 17.48 10.88 11.69
N GLY A 90 17.33 12.07 12.30
CA GLY A 90 16.59 13.19 11.69
C GLY A 90 17.28 13.72 10.43
N PHE A 91 18.61 13.89 10.46
CA PHE A 91 19.35 14.40 9.31
C PHE A 91 19.37 13.40 8.15
N ALA A 92 19.46 12.10 8.43
CA ALA A 92 19.35 11.07 7.40
C ALA A 92 18.03 11.16 6.64
N GLN A 93 16.91 11.45 7.32
CA GLN A 93 15.60 11.59 6.67
C GLN A 93 15.53 12.84 5.78
N THR A 94 16.21 13.93 6.11
CA THR A 94 16.13 15.18 5.32
C THR A 94 17.24 15.32 4.29
N GLY A 95 18.38 14.66 4.50
CA GLY A 95 19.62 14.95 3.79
C GLY A 95 20.14 16.36 4.06
N GLY A 96 21.21 16.74 3.36
CA GLY A 96 21.80 18.07 3.40
C GLY A 96 23.33 18.06 3.37
N ALA A 97 23.91 19.24 3.60
CA ALA A 97 25.35 19.39 3.72
C ALA A 97 25.80 19.27 5.18
N ASP A 98 26.87 18.52 5.42
CA ASP A 98 27.61 18.47 6.69
C ASP A 98 29.11 18.45 6.41
N SER A 99 29.95 18.63 7.42
CA SER A 99 31.40 18.56 7.24
C SER A 99 32.13 18.26 8.53
N PHE A 100 33.30 17.66 8.42
CA PHE A 100 34.23 17.53 9.53
C PHE A 100 35.64 17.91 9.08
N THR A 101 36.47 18.39 10.00
CA THR A 101 37.88 18.69 9.71
C THR A 101 38.76 17.61 10.32
N VAL A 102 39.67 17.06 9.53
CA VAL A 102 40.68 16.10 9.97
C VAL A 102 42.08 16.68 9.82
N SER A 103 42.89 16.56 10.87
CA SER A 103 44.34 16.82 10.84
C SER A 103 45.10 15.50 10.77
N VAL A 104 46.18 15.45 10.00
CA VAL A 104 47.02 14.24 9.82
C VAL A 104 48.46 14.52 10.22
N THR A 105 49.08 13.63 10.99
CA THR A 105 50.49 13.72 11.40
C THR A 105 51.16 12.35 11.32
N ASP A 106 52.45 12.33 10.99
CA ASP A 106 53.33 11.17 11.07
C ASP A 106 54.11 11.09 12.41
N ASN A 107 53.84 12.05 13.32
CA ASN A 107 54.53 12.28 14.59
C ASN A 107 56.05 12.54 14.45
N LYS A 108 56.50 13.11 13.33
CA LYS A 108 57.91 13.50 13.10
C LYS A 108 58.11 15.01 13.21
N PHE A 109 59.37 15.42 13.17
CA PHE A 109 59.77 16.82 13.18
C PHE A 109 60.06 17.29 11.75
N HIS A 110 59.29 18.26 11.26
CA HIS A 110 59.44 18.82 9.91
C HIS A 110 60.04 20.22 9.95
N LEU A 111 61.38 20.31 10.00
CA LEU A 111 62.08 21.61 10.14
C LEU A 111 61.67 22.62 9.06
N LEU A 112 61.55 22.17 7.81
CA LEU A 112 61.19 23.03 6.68
C LEU A 112 59.71 23.46 6.77
N ALA A 113 58.80 22.55 7.09
CA ALA A 113 57.37 22.88 7.23
C ALA A 113 57.10 23.79 8.44
N LEU A 114 57.85 23.63 9.53
CA LEU A 114 57.75 24.49 10.71
C LEU A 114 58.08 25.96 10.42
N LEU A 115 59.06 26.21 9.54
CA LEU A 115 59.54 27.55 9.20
C LEU A 115 58.75 28.20 8.06
N PHE A 116 58.18 27.40 7.16
CA PHE A 116 57.66 27.89 5.87
C PHE A 116 56.24 27.44 5.51
N SER A 117 55.64 26.50 6.25
CA SER A 117 54.26 26.04 6.01
C SER A 117 53.29 26.59 7.07
N PRO A 118 52.08 27.06 6.69
CA PRO A 118 51.08 27.58 7.62
C PRO A 118 50.54 26.54 8.62
N ASP A 119 50.64 25.27 8.29
CA ASP A 119 50.16 24.13 9.08
C ASP A 119 51.25 23.50 9.95
N HIS A 120 52.48 24.05 9.90
CA HIS A 120 53.65 23.56 10.63
C HIS A 120 53.93 22.05 10.42
N GLY A 121 53.54 21.50 9.27
CA GLY A 121 53.72 20.08 8.94
C GLY A 121 52.60 19.17 9.43
N VAL A 122 51.48 19.72 9.92
CA VAL A 122 50.27 18.96 10.28
C VAL A 122 49.12 19.41 9.37
N PRO A 123 49.06 18.92 8.11
CA PRO A 123 48.01 19.30 7.18
C PRO A 123 46.63 18.99 7.77
N SER A 124 45.67 19.87 7.45
CA SER A 124 44.27 19.67 7.80
C SER A 124 43.39 19.82 6.57
N GLN A 125 42.36 18.99 6.47
CA GLN A 125 41.39 19.01 5.39
C GLN A 125 39.98 19.00 5.95
N THR A 126 39.12 19.89 5.45
CA THR A 126 37.68 19.80 5.67
C THR A 126 37.09 18.83 4.65
N ILE A 127 36.48 17.77 5.16
CA ILE A 127 35.73 16.78 4.39
C ILE A 127 34.29 17.27 4.34
N ASN A 128 33.88 17.76 3.17
CA ASN A 128 32.49 18.13 2.91
C ASN A 128 31.69 16.87 2.55
N LEU A 129 30.56 16.70 3.20
CA LEU A 129 29.61 15.62 3.01
C LEU A 129 28.33 16.21 2.40
N SER A 130 27.80 15.52 1.40
CA SER A 130 26.49 15.82 0.80
C SER A 130 25.61 14.59 0.99
N GLU A 131 24.84 14.59 2.05
CA GLU A 131 23.95 13.49 2.39
C GLU A 131 22.65 13.60 1.60
N GLN A 132 22.32 12.52 0.90
CA GLN A 132 21.02 12.35 0.26
C GLN A 132 20.00 11.91 1.32
N SER A 133 18.78 12.41 1.22
CA SER A 133 17.68 11.93 2.06
C SER A 133 17.49 10.43 1.84
N ILE A 134 17.34 9.67 2.94
CA ILE A 134 16.88 8.27 2.92
C ILE A 134 15.37 8.16 3.05
N ALA A 135 14.65 9.29 3.09
CA ALA A 135 13.20 9.28 3.16
C ALA A 135 12.63 8.71 1.85
N PRO A 136 11.62 7.83 1.94
CA PRO A 136 10.84 7.40 0.79
C PRO A 136 10.30 8.61 0.03
N SER A 137 10.43 8.59 -1.29
CA SER A 137 9.91 9.64 -2.15
C SER A 137 9.38 9.07 -3.45
N ILE A 138 8.53 9.85 -4.11
CA ILE A 138 7.91 9.46 -5.36
C ILE A 138 8.15 10.51 -6.44
N SER A 139 8.15 10.06 -7.69
CA SER A 139 7.93 10.93 -8.85
C SER A 139 6.93 10.28 -9.79
N ARG A 140 6.26 11.08 -10.61
CA ARG A 140 5.11 10.63 -11.41
C ARG A 140 5.34 10.87 -12.89
N THR A 141 4.91 9.92 -13.71
CA THR A 141 4.91 10.01 -15.17
C THR A 141 3.49 9.75 -15.67
N ILE A 142 2.93 10.72 -16.40
CA ILE A 142 1.70 10.50 -17.16
C ILE A 142 2.08 9.81 -18.47
N VAL A 143 1.51 8.64 -18.72
CA VAL A 143 1.82 7.85 -19.91
C VAL A 143 1.16 8.51 -21.13
N SER A 144 1.95 8.74 -22.17
CA SER A 144 1.42 9.26 -23.44
C SER A 144 0.66 8.17 -24.18
N LEU A 145 -0.59 8.46 -24.57
CA LEU A 145 -1.42 7.49 -25.30
C LEU A 145 -1.50 7.85 -26.79
N PRO A 146 -1.47 6.86 -27.69
CA PRO A 146 -1.75 7.10 -29.10
C PRO A 146 -3.25 7.38 -29.30
N GLY A 147 -3.59 8.24 -30.26
CA GLY A 147 -4.98 8.60 -30.58
C GLY A 147 -5.85 7.48 -31.17
N THR A 148 -5.33 6.25 -31.22
CA THR A 148 -6.05 5.03 -31.65
C THR A 148 -6.80 4.35 -30.51
N ILE A 149 -6.60 4.80 -29.27
CA ILE A 149 -7.32 4.35 -28.09
C ILE A 149 -7.75 5.54 -27.23
N THR A 150 -8.72 5.32 -26.35
CA THR A 150 -9.16 6.28 -25.33
C THR A 150 -9.66 5.54 -24.10
N HIS A 151 -9.91 6.29 -23.03
CA HIS A 151 -10.46 5.76 -21.79
C HIS A 151 -9.65 4.59 -21.18
N PRO A 152 -8.32 4.72 -21.01
CA PRO A 152 -7.53 3.67 -20.38
C PRO A 152 -7.91 3.52 -18.89
N MET A 153 -7.93 2.28 -18.39
CA MET A 153 -8.30 2.01 -17.01
C MET A 153 -7.69 0.70 -16.50
N LEU A 154 -7.67 0.57 -15.17
CA LEU A 154 -7.27 -0.64 -14.44
C LEU A 154 -5.96 -1.24 -14.95
N PRO A 155 -4.85 -0.47 -15.00
CA PRO A 155 -3.59 -0.97 -15.49
C PRO A 155 -2.94 -1.92 -14.49
N SER A 156 -2.15 -2.85 -15.00
CA SER A 156 -1.22 -3.67 -14.23
C SER A 156 0.13 -3.77 -14.95
N PHE A 157 1.14 -4.24 -14.23
CA PHE A 157 2.40 -4.61 -14.84
C PHE A 157 2.39 -6.07 -15.31
N THR A 158 2.94 -6.26 -16.50
CA THR A 158 3.43 -7.56 -16.95
C THR A 158 4.74 -7.92 -16.24
N PRO A 159 5.13 -9.21 -16.16
CA PRO A 159 6.38 -9.62 -15.54
C PRO A 159 7.65 -8.99 -16.16
N ASP A 160 7.60 -8.60 -17.44
CA ASP A 160 8.69 -7.93 -18.15
C ASP A 160 8.63 -6.39 -18.06
N GLY A 161 7.70 -5.83 -17.28
CA GLY A 161 7.65 -4.40 -16.93
C GLY A 161 6.88 -3.52 -17.91
N LYS A 162 6.15 -4.10 -18.88
CA LYS A 162 5.20 -3.38 -19.72
C LYS A 162 3.87 -3.15 -19.00
N LEU A 163 3.13 -2.15 -19.49
CA LEU A 163 1.78 -1.83 -19.03
C LEU A 163 0.76 -2.73 -19.73
N LEU A 164 -0.17 -3.26 -18.96
CA LEU A 164 -1.32 -4.03 -19.41
C LEU A 164 -2.59 -3.36 -18.90
N PHE A 165 -3.55 -2.99 -19.75
CA PHE A 165 -4.68 -2.16 -19.34
C PHE A 165 -5.89 -2.35 -20.27
N GLY A 166 -7.09 -2.00 -19.77
CA GLY A 166 -8.29 -1.91 -20.60
C GLY A 166 -8.37 -0.53 -21.27
N ALA A 167 -8.79 -0.45 -22.54
CA ALA A 167 -9.07 0.81 -23.23
C ALA A 167 -10.08 0.62 -24.37
N THR A 168 -10.71 1.71 -24.81
CA THR A 168 -11.67 1.68 -25.92
C THR A 168 -10.98 2.07 -27.22
N PRO A 169 -11.19 1.33 -28.34
CA PRO A 169 -10.72 1.74 -29.66
C PRO A 169 -11.18 3.16 -30.02
N ALA A 170 -10.29 3.96 -30.60
CA ALA A 170 -10.54 5.35 -30.92
C ALA A 170 -9.97 5.75 -32.29
N VAL A 171 -10.46 6.86 -32.84
CA VAL A 171 -9.87 7.54 -34.00
C VAL A 171 -9.62 8.98 -33.63
N ASN A 172 -8.36 9.41 -33.66
CA ASN A 172 -7.92 10.75 -33.24
C ASN A 172 -8.38 11.11 -31.81
N GLY A 173 -8.33 10.14 -30.90
CA GLY A 173 -8.70 10.30 -29.48
C GLY A 173 -10.20 10.21 -29.19
N VAL A 174 -11.04 10.03 -30.21
CA VAL A 174 -12.49 9.90 -30.05
C VAL A 174 -12.89 8.43 -30.11
N ALA A 175 -13.59 7.95 -29.07
CA ALA A 175 -14.07 6.57 -28.98
C ALA A 175 -14.88 6.18 -30.23
N VAL A 176 -14.62 4.98 -30.76
CA VAL A 176 -15.44 4.41 -31.82
C VAL A 176 -16.78 3.99 -31.22
N ALA A 177 -17.87 4.57 -31.70
CA ALA A 177 -19.21 4.30 -31.17
C ALA A 177 -19.57 2.81 -31.27
N GLY A 178 -19.99 2.22 -30.14
CA GLY A 178 -20.34 0.81 -30.04
C GLY A 178 -19.15 -0.15 -30.07
N ALA A 179 -17.91 0.35 -30.05
CA ALA A 179 -16.75 -0.51 -29.89
C ALA A 179 -16.68 -1.07 -28.48
N ARG A 180 -16.31 -2.35 -28.39
CA ARG A 180 -16.00 -3.03 -27.14
C ARG A 180 -14.69 -2.47 -26.58
N GLY A 181 -14.61 -2.28 -25.25
CA GLY A 181 -13.33 -2.08 -24.58
C GLY A 181 -12.46 -3.32 -24.71
N GLU A 182 -11.19 -3.14 -25.08
CA GLU A 182 -10.24 -4.21 -25.33
C GLU A 182 -9.05 -4.10 -24.37
N ILE A 183 -8.30 -5.19 -24.22
CA ILE A 183 -7.07 -5.24 -23.45
C ILE A 183 -5.88 -4.92 -24.35
N TYR A 184 -5.03 -4.02 -23.87
CA TYR A 184 -3.82 -3.56 -24.55
C TYR A 184 -2.58 -3.77 -23.71
N GLU A 185 -1.47 -4.03 -24.39
CA GLU A 185 -0.12 -4.01 -23.84
C GLU A 185 0.66 -2.84 -24.45
N MET A 186 1.50 -2.16 -23.67
CA MET A 186 2.29 -1.02 -24.13
C MET A 186 3.56 -0.83 -23.28
N ASN A 187 4.61 -0.25 -23.86
CA ASN A 187 5.76 0.20 -23.08
C ASN A 187 5.36 1.39 -22.19
N GLN A 188 6.07 1.57 -21.07
CA GLN A 188 5.77 2.66 -20.12
C GLN A 188 5.94 4.06 -20.72
N ASP A 189 6.72 4.21 -21.80
CA ASP A 189 6.92 5.46 -22.53
C ASP A 189 5.79 5.79 -23.54
N GLY A 190 4.76 4.93 -23.63
CA GLY A 190 3.65 5.09 -24.56
C GLY A 190 3.86 4.49 -25.95
N THR A 191 5.01 3.85 -26.19
CA THR A 191 5.33 3.21 -27.47
C THR A 191 4.91 1.75 -27.52
N GLY A 192 4.84 1.17 -28.72
CA GLY A 192 4.64 -0.27 -28.89
C GLY A 192 3.24 -0.79 -28.52
N LEU A 193 2.20 0.06 -28.63
CA LEU A 193 0.82 -0.34 -28.34
C LEU A 193 0.41 -1.59 -29.15
N ASN A 194 -0.03 -2.62 -28.44
CA ASN A 194 -0.50 -3.88 -29.01
C ASN A 194 -1.87 -4.24 -28.40
N CYS A 195 -2.88 -4.49 -29.24
CA CYS A 195 -4.17 -4.97 -28.76
C CYS A 195 -4.16 -6.50 -28.68
N ILE A 196 -4.20 -7.06 -27.47
CA ILE A 196 -4.08 -8.51 -27.28
C ILE A 196 -5.42 -9.25 -27.42
N SER A 197 -6.53 -8.57 -27.18
CA SER A 197 -7.88 -9.17 -27.22
C SER A 197 -8.67 -8.86 -28.49
N CYS A 198 -8.17 -7.96 -29.35
CA CYS A 198 -8.86 -7.53 -30.56
C CYS A 198 -9.21 -8.72 -31.47
N GLY A 199 -10.50 -8.84 -31.80
CA GLY A 199 -11.03 -9.91 -32.66
C GLY A 199 -11.23 -11.26 -31.96
N LEU A 200 -10.91 -11.38 -30.66
CA LEU A 200 -11.14 -12.57 -29.86
C LEU A 200 -12.52 -12.54 -29.20
N ALA A 201 -13.14 -13.71 -29.07
CA ALA A 201 -14.45 -13.91 -28.44
C ALA A 201 -15.51 -12.85 -28.84
N PRO A 202 -15.85 -12.72 -30.14
CA PRO A 202 -16.76 -11.68 -30.63
C PRO A 202 -18.20 -11.80 -30.08
N SER A 203 -18.54 -12.91 -29.44
CA SER A 203 -19.80 -13.11 -28.72
C SER A 203 -19.85 -12.37 -27.38
N ILE A 204 -18.70 -11.99 -26.81
CA ILE A 204 -18.63 -11.15 -25.61
C ILE A 204 -18.68 -9.70 -26.10
N THR A 205 -19.82 -9.04 -25.92
CA THR A 205 -20.03 -7.66 -26.36
C THR A 205 -19.72 -6.63 -25.29
N ASP A 206 -19.69 -7.05 -24.03
CA ASP A 206 -19.31 -6.21 -22.90
C ASP A 206 -17.82 -5.85 -22.95
N SER A 207 -17.47 -4.67 -22.43
CA SER A 207 -16.09 -4.20 -22.40
C SER A 207 -15.23 -5.06 -21.50
N LEU A 208 -14.04 -5.42 -22.01
CA LEU A 208 -13.00 -6.12 -21.28
C LEU A 208 -12.17 -5.11 -20.48
N SER A 209 -11.85 -5.43 -19.24
CA SER A 209 -11.07 -4.57 -18.35
C SER A 209 -10.38 -5.37 -17.23
N GLY A 210 -9.68 -4.66 -16.34
CA GLY A 210 -9.01 -5.25 -15.17
C GLY A 210 -8.02 -6.38 -15.50
N PRO A 211 -7.15 -6.24 -16.51
CA PRO A 211 -6.25 -7.32 -16.87
C PRO A 211 -5.17 -7.53 -15.80
N ALA A 212 -4.90 -8.78 -15.44
CA ALA A 212 -3.82 -9.16 -14.54
C ALA A 212 -3.03 -10.34 -15.11
N ALA A 213 -1.72 -10.16 -15.31
CA ALA A 213 -0.86 -11.21 -15.84
C ALA A 213 -0.61 -12.31 -14.80
N PHE A 214 -0.67 -13.56 -15.24
CA PHE A 214 -0.25 -14.69 -14.43
C PHE A 214 1.27 -14.65 -14.23
N GLN A 215 1.71 -14.92 -13.00
CA GLN A 215 3.12 -14.89 -12.61
C GLN A 215 3.82 -16.25 -12.82
N ASP A 216 3.13 -17.22 -13.42
CA ASP A 216 3.59 -18.60 -13.65
C ASP A 216 4.38 -18.78 -14.97
N GLY A 217 4.61 -17.70 -15.72
CA GLY A 217 5.30 -17.71 -17.01
C GLY A 217 4.47 -18.25 -18.18
N SER A 218 3.18 -18.56 -17.98
CA SER A 218 2.30 -19.06 -19.04
C SER A 218 1.90 -17.99 -20.07
N GLY A 219 2.07 -16.72 -19.74
CA GLY A 219 1.55 -15.60 -20.54
C GLY A 219 0.03 -15.47 -20.52
N ARG A 220 -0.66 -16.23 -19.66
CA ARG A 220 -2.10 -16.08 -19.42
C ARG A 220 -2.39 -14.75 -18.73
N ILE A 221 -3.55 -14.20 -19.02
CA ILE A 221 -4.01 -12.95 -18.43
C ILE A 221 -5.43 -13.17 -17.93
N LEU A 222 -5.66 -12.89 -16.65
CA LEU A 222 -7.00 -12.78 -16.07
C LEU A 222 -7.63 -11.50 -16.61
N ILE A 223 -8.87 -11.58 -17.09
CA ILE A 223 -9.62 -10.47 -17.67
C ILE A 223 -10.98 -10.42 -17.01
N GLY A 224 -11.41 -9.22 -16.61
CA GLY A 224 -12.79 -8.94 -16.25
C GLY A 224 -13.63 -8.51 -17.46
N SER A 225 -14.91 -8.86 -17.45
CA SER A 225 -15.93 -8.34 -18.36
C SER A 225 -17.06 -7.78 -17.50
N VAL A 226 -17.35 -6.49 -17.59
CA VAL A 226 -18.41 -5.86 -16.79
C VAL A 226 -19.74 -6.04 -17.51
N ASN A 227 -20.66 -6.82 -16.95
CA ASN A 227 -22.03 -6.97 -17.46
C ASN A 227 -23.06 -6.46 -16.43
N SER A 228 -24.32 -6.37 -16.84
CA SER A 228 -25.42 -5.87 -15.99
C SER A 228 -25.74 -6.75 -14.77
N SER A 229 -25.18 -7.95 -14.68
CA SER A 229 -25.32 -8.91 -13.58
C SER A 229 -24.05 -9.04 -12.72
N GLY A 230 -22.98 -8.31 -13.02
CA GLY A 230 -21.70 -8.36 -12.31
C GLY A 230 -20.47 -8.40 -13.23
N THR A 231 -19.30 -8.66 -12.65
CA THR A 231 -18.08 -8.91 -13.43
C THR A 231 -18.02 -10.39 -13.78
N ALA A 232 -18.08 -10.74 -15.06
CA ALA A 232 -17.72 -12.09 -15.51
C ALA A 232 -16.20 -12.19 -15.65
N GLY A 233 -15.60 -13.27 -15.13
CA GLY A 233 -14.18 -13.54 -15.27
C GLY A 233 -13.88 -14.33 -16.54
N ALA A 234 -12.76 -14.04 -17.19
CA ALA A 234 -12.23 -14.83 -18.29
C ALA A 234 -10.70 -14.88 -18.24
N ILE A 235 -10.11 -15.85 -18.93
CA ILE A 235 -8.66 -15.98 -19.08
C ILE A 235 -8.33 -15.85 -20.56
N TYR A 236 -7.50 -14.87 -20.89
CA TYR A 236 -6.80 -14.85 -22.16
C TYR A 236 -5.68 -15.89 -22.15
N GLU A 237 -5.69 -16.75 -23.16
CA GLU A 237 -4.63 -17.71 -23.45
C GLU A 237 -3.86 -17.23 -24.68
N PRO A 238 -2.52 -17.06 -24.58
CA PRO A 238 -1.72 -16.67 -25.72
C PRO A 238 -1.68 -17.76 -26.80
N ALA A 239 -1.39 -17.36 -28.03
CA ALA A 239 -1.19 -18.32 -29.12
C ALA A 239 0.04 -19.21 -28.84
N THR A 240 -0.05 -20.48 -29.21
CA THR A 240 1.06 -21.42 -29.19
C THR A 240 1.44 -21.83 -30.62
N SER A 241 2.44 -22.69 -30.77
CA SER A 241 2.76 -23.28 -32.08
C SER A 241 1.61 -24.09 -32.72
N THR A 242 0.61 -24.48 -31.92
CA THR A 242 -0.48 -25.38 -32.33
C THR A 242 -1.88 -24.80 -32.11
N THR A 243 -2.01 -23.68 -31.39
CA THR A 243 -3.32 -23.08 -31.05
C THR A 243 -3.28 -21.58 -31.26
N SER A 244 -4.38 -21.02 -31.77
CA SER A 244 -4.58 -19.57 -31.80
C SER A 244 -4.83 -19.03 -30.39
N ALA A 245 -4.57 -17.73 -30.19
CA ALA A 245 -4.96 -17.04 -28.97
C ALA A 245 -6.48 -17.06 -28.80
N GLN A 246 -6.95 -17.09 -27.56
CA GLN A 246 -8.38 -17.16 -27.25
C GLN A 246 -8.70 -16.54 -25.88
N ILE A 247 -9.96 -16.20 -25.68
CA ILE A 247 -10.50 -15.78 -24.38
C ILE A 247 -11.43 -16.90 -23.92
N VAL A 248 -11.16 -17.44 -22.74
CA VAL A 248 -11.84 -18.60 -22.17
C VAL A 248 -12.61 -18.15 -20.93
N PRO A 249 -13.93 -18.37 -20.85
CA PRO A 249 -14.73 -17.94 -19.70
C PRO A 249 -14.35 -18.71 -18.42
N ILE A 250 -14.44 -18.04 -17.28
CA ILE A 250 -14.40 -18.66 -15.96
C ILE A 250 -15.84 -18.94 -15.52
N ILE A 251 -16.10 -20.16 -15.06
CA ILE A 251 -17.37 -20.64 -14.53
C ILE A 251 -17.23 -20.72 -13.01
N PRO A 252 -17.90 -19.83 -12.24
CA PRO A 252 -17.90 -19.87 -10.79
C PRO A 252 -18.48 -21.16 -10.22
N ALA A 253 -18.03 -21.55 -9.03
CA ALA A 253 -18.60 -22.70 -8.34
C ALA A 253 -20.03 -22.42 -7.86
N ALA A 254 -20.89 -23.43 -7.87
CA ALA A 254 -22.26 -23.32 -7.40
C ALA A 254 -22.32 -23.19 -5.85
N ALA A 255 -23.25 -22.37 -5.35
CA ALA A 255 -23.56 -22.23 -3.94
C ALA A 255 -24.78 -23.09 -3.52
N GLY A 256 -24.91 -23.34 -2.22
CA GLY A 256 -26.03 -24.10 -1.65
C GLY A 256 -27.29 -23.24 -1.41
N VAL A 257 -27.16 -21.93 -1.58
CA VAL A 257 -28.20 -20.92 -1.43
C VAL A 257 -28.29 -20.08 -2.71
N PRO A 258 -29.37 -19.32 -2.91
CA PRO A 258 -29.48 -18.42 -4.07
C PRO A 258 -28.31 -17.46 -4.17
N ILE A 259 -27.79 -17.32 -5.39
CA ILE A 259 -26.74 -16.37 -5.74
C ILE A 259 -27.42 -15.14 -6.36
N ILE A 260 -27.15 -13.97 -5.80
CA ILE A 260 -27.61 -12.68 -6.32
C ILE A 260 -26.67 -12.19 -7.43
N GLN A 261 -25.37 -12.46 -7.26
CA GLN A 261 -24.32 -12.14 -8.22
C GLN A 261 -23.23 -13.23 -8.19
N ASP A 262 -22.98 -13.87 -9.33
CA ASP A 262 -22.13 -15.09 -9.44
C ASP A 262 -20.63 -14.85 -9.19
N GLY A 263 -20.16 -13.64 -9.42
CA GLY A 263 -18.79 -13.26 -9.13
C GLY A 263 -18.56 -11.77 -9.29
N ARG A 264 -17.77 -11.23 -8.37
CA ARG A 264 -17.26 -9.86 -8.36
C ARG A 264 -15.79 -9.93 -7.96
N VAL A 265 -14.95 -9.09 -8.56
CA VAL A 265 -13.49 -9.00 -8.35
C VAL A 265 -12.76 -10.35 -8.34
N TYR A 266 -12.22 -10.74 -9.49
CA TYR A 266 -11.35 -11.92 -9.57
C TYR A 266 -9.90 -11.54 -9.30
N THR A 267 -9.19 -12.35 -8.52
CA THR A 267 -7.74 -12.23 -8.39
C THR A 267 -7.09 -13.61 -8.50
N VAL A 268 -5.94 -13.67 -9.15
CA VAL A 268 -5.19 -14.92 -9.36
C VAL A 268 -4.03 -15.00 -8.39
N ALA A 269 -3.80 -16.19 -7.83
CA ALA A 269 -2.67 -16.44 -6.95
C ALA A 269 -1.34 -16.41 -7.73
N PRO A 270 -0.22 -16.07 -7.06
CA PRO A 270 1.12 -16.12 -7.68
C PRO A 270 1.55 -17.50 -8.22
N ASP A 271 0.88 -18.58 -7.82
CA ASP A 271 1.12 -19.93 -8.37
C ASP A 271 0.42 -20.21 -9.71
N GLY A 272 -0.48 -19.33 -10.15
CA GLY A 272 -1.24 -19.47 -11.40
C GLY A 272 -2.27 -20.61 -11.40
N VAL A 273 -2.50 -21.25 -10.26
CA VAL A 273 -3.42 -22.39 -10.09
C VAL A 273 -4.65 -21.97 -9.30
N HIS A 274 -4.47 -21.13 -8.29
CA HIS A 274 -5.56 -20.69 -7.42
C HIS A 274 -6.14 -19.34 -7.82
N ILE A 275 -7.41 -19.15 -7.51
CA ILE A 275 -8.17 -17.94 -7.80
C ILE A 275 -9.06 -17.59 -6.61
N THR A 276 -9.36 -16.30 -6.47
CA THR A 276 -10.41 -15.84 -5.59
C THR A 276 -11.44 -14.99 -6.33
N TYR A 277 -12.66 -14.97 -5.79
CA TYR A 277 -13.79 -14.21 -6.31
C TYR A 277 -14.84 -14.00 -5.22
N ASN A 278 -15.76 -13.06 -5.46
CA ASN A 278 -16.77 -12.64 -4.49
C ASN A 278 -18.19 -12.86 -5.03
N PRO A 279 -18.80 -14.03 -4.81
CA PRO A 279 -20.23 -14.19 -5.00
C PRO A 279 -21.01 -13.40 -3.94
N ILE A 280 -22.15 -12.82 -4.33
CA ILE A 280 -23.13 -12.27 -3.38
C ILE A 280 -24.22 -13.31 -3.17
N LEU A 281 -24.34 -13.79 -1.94
CA LEU A 281 -25.30 -14.83 -1.58
C LEU A 281 -26.51 -14.23 -0.85
N LEU A 282 -27.68 -14.86 -1.01
CA LEU A 282 -28.87 -14.60 -0.21
C LEU A 282 -29.17 -15.81 0.67
N ASN A 283 -29.28 -15.57 1.98
CA ASN A 283 -29.83 -16.56 2.89
C ASN A 283 -31.36 -16.47 2.90
N PRO A 284 -32.09 -17.48 2.38
CA PRO A 284 -33.55 -17.43 2.31
C PRO A 284 -34.23 -17.57 3.69
N ALA A 285 -33.52 -18.09 4.70
CA ALA A 285 -34.08 -18.28 6.04
C ALA A 285 -34.07 -16.99 6.86
N THR A 286 -33.05 -16.14 6.68
CA THR A 286 -32.87 -14.88 7.43
C THR A 286 -33.10 -13.64 6.59
N GLY A 287 -33.07 -13.76 5.27
CA GLY A 287 -33.07 -12.62 4.33
C GLY A 287 -31.72 -11.90 4.22
N THR A 288 -30.67 -12.41 4.87
CA THR A 288 -29.33 -11.80 4.86
C THR A 288 -28.71 -11.88 3.46
N VAL A 289 -28.15 -10.77 2.99
CA VAL A 289 -27.41 -10.70 1.72
C VAL A 289 -26.00 -10.20 2.00
N LEU A 290 -24.98 -10.98 1.67
CA LEU A 290 -23.58 -10.60 1.89
C LEU A 290 -22.67 -11.13 0.77
N PRO A 291 -21.58 -10.40 0.46
CA PRO A 291 -20.48 -10.94 -0.34
C PRO A 291 -19.70 -11.97 0.48
N GLU A 292 -19.38 -13.11 -0.14
CA GLU A 292 -18.59 -14.19 0.46
C GLU A 292 -17.25 -14.33 -0.25
N GLN A 293 -16.16 -14.01 0.44
CA GLN A 293 -14.81 -14.04 -0.15
C GLN A 293 -14.42 -15.51 -0.35
N THR A 294 -14.40 -15.94 -1.61
CA THR A 294 -14.29 -17.35 -1.96
C THR A 294 -12.95 -17.62 -2.62
N PHE A 295 -12.23 -18.63 -2.12
CA PHE A 295 -11.02 -19.20 -2.70
C PHE A 295 -11.38 -20.48 -3.46
N GLY A 296 -10.71 -20.78 -4.56
CA GLY A 296 -10.82 -22.06 -5.24
C GLY A 296 -9.68 -22.34 -6.21
N THR A 297 -9.76 -23.48 -6.88
CA THR A 297 -8.76 -23.95 -7.84
C THR A 297 -9.28 -23.79 -9.26
N LEU A 298 -8.47 -23.22 -10.16
CA LEU A 298 -8.79 -23.13 -11.58
C LEU A 298 -8.49 -24.45 -12.29
N VAL A 299 -9.52 -25.05 -12.89
CA VAL A 299 -9.37 -26.26 -13.72
C VAL A 299 -9.84 -25.97 -15.13
N ARG A 300 -8.93 -26.14 -16.09
CA ARG A 300 -9.24 -26.01 -17.52
C ARG A 300 -10.04 -27.24 -17.99
N THR A 301 -11.23 -27.02 -18.53
CA THR A 301 -12.16 -28.07 -18.96
C THR A 301 -12.82 -27.71 -20.31
N THR A 302 -13.88 -28.43 -20.68
CA THR A 302 -14.74 -28.11 -21.82
C THR A 302 -16.19 -28.22 -21.41
N ASP A 303 -17.02 -27.28 -21.88
CA ASP A 303 -18.46 -27.29 -21.68
C ASP A 303 -19.13 -28.50 -22.38
N ALA A 304 -20.44 -28.67 -22.17
CA ALA A 304 -21.21 -29.75 -22.81
C ALA A 304 -21.23 -29.69 -24.35
N SER A 305 -20.89 -28.55 -24.94
CA SER A 305 -20.80 -28.31 -26.38
C SER A 305 -19.37 -28.49 -26.92
N GLY A 306 -18.39 -28.77 -26.05
CA GLY A 306 -16.98 -28.92 -26.39
C GLY A 306 -16.18 -27.60 -26.47
N ASN A 307 -16.76 -26.47 -26.05
CA ASN A 307 -16.03 -25.20 -25.97
C ASN A 307 -15.15 -25.16 -24.72
N PRO A 308 -13.96 -24.54 -24.77
CA PRO A 308 -13.08 -24.43 -23.60
C PRO A 308 -13.70 -23.55 -22.52
N GLU A 309 -13.52 -23.93 -21.26
CA GLU A 309 -13.90 -23.14 -20.08
C GLU A 309 -12.93 -23.40 -18.93
N TYR A 310 -12.89 -22.49 -17.95
CA TYR A 310 -12.23 -22.71 -16.67
C TYR A 310 -13.29 -22.86 -15.58
N GLN A 311 -13.32 -24.00 -14.90
CA GLN A 311 -14.19 -24.19 -13.74
C GLN A 311 -13.41 -23.86 -12.46
N ILE A 312 -14.06 -23.15 -11.54
CA ILE A 312 -13.56 -23.02 -10.17
C ILE A 312 -14.06 -24.24 -9.39
N VAL A 313 -13.13 -25.08 -8.93
CA VAL A 313 -13.42 -26.26 -8.12
C VAL A 313 -12.90 -26.07 -6.69
N ASP A 314 -13.33 -26.95 -5.78
CA ASP A 314 -12.94 -26.93 -4.36
C ASP A 314 -13.14 -25.57 -3.69
N ALA A 315 -14.20 -24.86 -4.11
CA ALA A 315 -14.49 -23.51 -3.65
C ALA A 315 -14.83 -23.46 -2.15
N ARG A 316 -14.16 -22.56 -1.42
CA ARG A 316 -14.27 -22.38 0.03
C ARG A 316 -14.37 -20.91 0.40
N VAL A 317 -15.24 -20.61 1.36
CA VAL A 317 -15.45 -19.25 1.87
C VAL A 317 -14.45 -18.97 2.98
N VAL A 318 -13.47 -18.12 2.68
CA VAL A 318 -12.36 -17.78 3.58
C VAL A 318 -12.60 -16.49 4.36
N TYR A 319 -13.55 -15.66 3.94
CA TYR A 319 -14.01 -14.49 4.68
C TYR A 319 -15.44 -14.12 4.28
N SER A 320 -16.16 -13.37 5.11
CA SER A 320 -17.54 -12.98 4.85
C SER A 320 -17.76 -11.49 5.11
N GLY A 321 -18.54 -10.83 4.25
CA GLY A 321 -18.95 -9.44 4.41
C GLY A 321 -17.93 -8.38 3.97
N GLY A 322 -17.05 -8.72 3.02
CA GLY A 322 -16.02 -7.83 2.49
C GLY A 322 -15.87 -7.78 0.96
N GLU A 323 -14.72 -7.29 0.50
CA GLU A 323 -14.24 -7.41 -0.89
C GLU A 323 -12.81 -7.97 -0.92
N ILE A 324 -12.44 -8.72 -1.95
CA ILE A 324 -11.06 -9.22 -2.12
C ILE A 324 -10.29 -8.21 -2.96
N HIS A 325 -9.08 -7.87 -2.54
CA HIS A 325 -8.19 -6.99 -3.32
C HIS A 325 -6.96 -7.71 -3.87
N GLY A 326 -6.60 -8.89 -3.37
CA GLY A 326 -5.53 -9.70 -3.95
C GLY A 326 -4.96 -10.75 -3.02
N PHE A 327 -3.84 -11.33 -3.46
CA PHE A 327 -3.00 -12.22 -2.66
C PHE A 327 -1.79 -11.45 -2.12
N THR A 328 -1.23 -11.91 -1.01
CA THR A 328 0.14 -11.52 -0.64
C THR A 328 1.14 -12.02 -1.69
N PRO A 329 2.29 -11.34 -1.89
CA PRO A 329 3.27 -11.72 -2.92
C PRO A 329 3.78 -13.16 -2.81
N ASP A 330 3.76 -13.75 -1.62
CA ASP A 330 4.17 -15.13 -1.34
C ASP A 330 3.03 -16.17 -1.54
N GLY A 331 1.83 -15.70 -1.87
CA GLY A 331 0.63 -16.51 -2.08
C GLY A 331 0.05 -17.16 -0.82
N LYS A 332 0.53 -16.82 0.39
CA LYS A 332 0.11 -17.49 1.63
C LYS A 332 -1.14 -16.92 2.27
N SER A 333 -1.52 -15.71 1.88
CA SER A 333 -2.68 -15.02 2.40
C SER A 333 -3.45 -14.30 1.30
N ILE A 334 -4.69 -13.97 1.58
CA ILE A 334 -5.49 -13.05 0.78
C ILE A 334 -5.69 -11.74 1.55
N ILE A 335 -5.84 -10.64 0.82
CA ILE A 335 -6.13 -9.31 1.36
C ILE A 335 -7.59 -9.01 1.08
N VAL A 336 -8.34 -8.68 2.13
CA VAL A 336 -9.78 -8.40 2.08
C VAL A 336 -10.11 -7.08 2.77
N ALA A 337 -10.94 -6.25 2.15
CA ALA A 337 -11.58 -5.13 2.84
C ALA A 337 -12.80 -5.64 3.61
N ASN A 338 -12.99 -5.21 4.85
CA ASN A 338 -14.21 -5.50 5.63
C ASN A 338 -15.20 -4.34 5.51
N TYR A 339 -16.41 -4.65 5.02
CA TYR A 339 -17.50 -3.67 4.89
C TYR A 339 -18.59 -3.81 5.96
N THR A 340 -18.51 -4.83 6.80
CA THR A 340 -19.45 -5.00 7.92
C THR A 340 -19.14 -4.08 9.09
N GLY A 341 -17.95 -3.48 9.14
CA GLY A 341 -17.55 -2.62 10.25
C GLY A 341 -17.55 -3.34 11.61
N ALA A 342 -17.50 -4.68 11.62
CA ALA A 342 -17.57 -5.49 12.84
C ALA A 342 -16.39 -5.26 13.79
N SER A 343 -15.28 -4.77 13.27
CA SER A 343 -14.02 -4.58 14.00
C SER A 343 -13.73 -3.12 14.41
N GLY A 344 -14.57 -2.14 14.04
CA GLY A 344 -14.24 -0.72 14.24
C GLY A 344 -15.40 0.26 14.13
N ALA A 345 -16.60 -0.12 14.60
CA ALA A 345 -17.80 0.72 14.61
C ALA A 345 -18.11 1.39 13.27
N GLY A 346 -18.08 0.64 12.15
CA GLY A 346 -18.35 1.18 10.80
C GLY A 346 -17.11 1.60 10.01
N GLN A 347 -15.90 1.44 10.57
CA GLN A 347 -14.65 1.59 9.85
C GLN A 347 -14.50 0.54 8.73
N THR A 348 -13.96 0.96 7.59
CA THR A 348 -13.55 0.06 6.52
C THR A 348 -12.03 -0.11 6.58
N ASN A 349 -11.59 -1.32 6.86
CA ASN A 349 -10.16 -1.67 6.93
C ASN A 349 -9.88 -2.91 6.11
N ASN A 350 -8.62 -3.05 5.73
CA ASN A 350 -8.12 -4.21 5.03
C ASN A 350 -7.50 -5.18 6.04
N TYR A 351 -7.66 -6.47 5.76
CA TYR A 351 -7.19 -7.56 6.58
C TYR A 351 -6.47 -8.57 5.71
N GLU A 352 -5.40 -9.12 6.25
CA GLU A 352 -4.75 -10.30 5.71
C GLU A 352 -5.39 -11.55 6.33
N VAL A 353 -5.86 -12.48 5.49
CA VAL A 353 -6.38 -13.78 5.91
C VAL A 353 -5.40 -14.87 5.51
N ASN A 354 -4.76 -15.50 6.50
CA ASN A 354 -3.82 -16.58 6.26
C ASN A 354 -4.54 -17.83 5.75
N LEU A 355 -4.22 -18.29 4.54
CA LEU A 355 -4.91 -19.40 3.90
C LEU A 355 -4.67 -20.73 4.62
N ALA A 356 -3.52 -20.93 5.27
CA ALA A 356 -3.22 -22.18 5.97
C ALA A 356 -3.93 -22.29 7.33
N THR A 357 -4.06 -21.19 8.07
CA THR A 357 -4.51 -21.20 9.47
C THR A 357 -5.86 -20.56 9.71
N GLY A 358 -6.34 -19.72 8.79
CA GLY A 358 -7.53 -18.89 8.97
C GLY A 358 -7.33 -17.71 9.93
N GLN A 359 -6.09 -17.44 10.34
CA GLN A 359 -5.79 -16.25 11.13
C GLN A 359 -6.02 -14.99 10.31
N VAL A 360 -6.69 -14.01 10.93
CA VAL A 360 -7.00 -12.71 10.34
C VAL A 360 -6.17 -11.66 11.06
N ALA A 361 -5.38 -10.89 10.32
CA ALA A 361 -4.59 -9.77 10.82
C ALA A 361 -5.03 -8.47 10.14
N GLN A 362 -5.21 -7.40 10.93
CA GLN A 362 -5.53 -6.08 10.37
C GLN A 362 -4.31 -5.50 9.67
N LEU A 363 -4.49 -5.00 8.45
CA LEU A 363 -3.42 -4.47 7.60
C LEU A 363 -3.44 -2.94 7.55
N THR A 364 -4.63 -2.32 7.57
CA THR A 364 -4.79 -0.86 7.56
C THR A 364 -5.47 -0.36 8.82
N ASN A 365 -5.10 0.83 9.29
CA ASN A 365 -5.62 1.40 10.54
C ASN A 365 -6.03 2.88 10.44
N SER A 366 -6.21 3.40 9.23
CA SER A 366 -6.73 4.75 9.02
C SER A 366 -8.12 4.90 9.59
N LEU A 367 -8.40 6.04 10.22
CA LEU A 367 -9.74 6.39 10.70
C LEU A 367 -10.75 6.53 9.56
N ASP A 368 -10.29 6.64 8.33
CA ASP A 368 -11.14 6.90 7.17
C ASP A 368 -11.42 5.66 6.31
N TYR A 369 -12.28 5.82 5.32
CA TYR A 369 -12.57 4.80 4.32
C TYR A 369 -11.27 4.36 3.65
N THR A 370 -11.01 3.06 3.71
CA THR A 370 -9.80 2.44 3.18
C THR A 370 -10.16 1.14 2.51
N GLU A 371 -9.96 1.05 1.20
CA GLU A 371 -10.17 -0.15 0.40
C GLU A 371 -9.04 -0.26 -0.65
N ASP A 372 -9.03 -1.31 -1.47
CA ASP A 372 -8.03 -1.47 -2.54
C ASP A 372 -6.58 -1.39 -2.04
N VAL A 373 -6.11 -2.51 -1.47
CA VAL A 373 -4.73 -2.65 -1.01
C VAL A 373 -3.95 -3.63 -1.88
N ALA A 374 -2.79 -3.19 -2.37
CA ALA A 374 -1.81 -4.08 -2.99
C ALA A 374 -0.46 -3.98 -2.27
N MET A 375 0.09 -5.14 -1.93
CA MET A 375 1.35 -5.24 -1.19
C MET A 375 2.54 -5.29 -2.15
N SER A 376 3.60 -4.57 -1.82
CA SER A 376 4.84 -4.58 -2.58
C SER A 376 5.46 -5.96 -2.59
N PRO A 377 6.26 -6.31 -3.62
CA PRO A 377 6.89 -7.63 -3.71
C PRO A 377 7.68 -8.04 -2.47
N ASN A 378 8.33 -7.10 -1.78
CA ASN A 378 9.08 -7.37 -0.55
C ASN A 378 8.22 -7.41 0.74
N GLY A 379 6.91 -7.21 0.65
CA GLY A 379 5.98 -7.23 1.78
C GLY A 379 6.06 -6.04 2.75
N GLN A 380 6.85 -5.02 2.44
CA GLN A 380 7.11 -3.90 3.37
C GLN A 380 6.25 -2.66 3.10
N TRP A 381 5.65 -2.57 1.93
CA TRP A 381 4.90 -1.41 1.45
C TRP A 381 3.55 -1.82 0.91
N LEU A 382 2.62 -0.88 0.97
CA LEU A 382 1.25 -1.00 0.51
C LEU A 382 0.97 0.19 -0.40
N THR A 383 0.31 -0.08 -1.51
CA THR A 383 -0.52 0.92 -2.18
C THR A 383 -1.92 0.77 -1.60
N VAL A 384 -2.51 1.87 -1.19
CA VAL A 384 -3.75 1.88 -0.41
C VAL A 384 -4.69 2.92 -1.02
N GLY A 385 -5.84 2.47 -1.49
CA GLY A 385 -6.98 3.33 -1.71
C GLY A 385 -7.49 3.86 -0.37
N SER A 386 -7.53 5.18 -0.20
CA SER A 386 -8.11 5.76 1.01
C SER A 386 -8.61 7.19 0.83
N SER A 387 -9.65 7.53 1.58
CA SER A 387 -10.11 8.89 1.82
C SER A 387 -9.36 9.61 2.94
N ARG A 388 -8.19 9.12 3.34
CA ARG A 388 -7.31 9.83 4.30
C ARG A 388 -7.23 11.30 3.94
N THR A 389 -7.31 12.15 4.96
CA THR A 389 -7.34 13.62 4.87
C THR A 389 -8.67 14.24 4.44
N GLU A 390 -9.63 13.46 3.95
CA GLU A 390 -10.96 13.94 3.56
C GLU A 390 -12.03 13.77 4.67
N ASN A 391 -11.74 12.95 5.68
CA ASN A 391 -12.53 12.74 6.89
C ASN A 391 -13.94 12.15 6.67
N TYR A 392 -14.13 11.30 5.66
CA TYR A 392 -15.46 10.75 5.31
C TYR A 392 -16.04 9.83 6.39
N LEU A 393 -15.21 9.04 7.06
CA LEU A 393 -15.65 8.17 8.16
C LEU A 393 -15.16 8.61 9.54
N THR A 394 -14.30 9.64 9.62
CA THR A 394 -13.65 10.06 10.87
C THR A 394 -14.66 10.37 11.98
N ALA A 395 -15.83 10.95 11.66
CA ALA A 395 -16.86 11.24 12.67
C ALA A 395 -17.37 9.97 13.40
N MET A 396 -17.35 8.81 12.75
CA MET A 396 -17.76 7.55 13.35
C MET A 396 -16.62 6.85 14.10
N THR A 397 -15.40 6.96 13.58
CA THR A 397 -14.25 6.11 13.94
C THR A 397 -13.27 6.76 14.93
N GLN A 398 -13.23 8.09 15.04
CA GLN A 398 -12.26 8.77 15.92
C GLN A 398 -12.47 8.48 17.41
N ILE A 399 -13.69 8.15 17.83
CA ILE A 399 -13.99 7.64 19.18
C ILE A 399 -13.93 6.11 19.13
N VAL A 400 -12.76 5.57 19.45
CA VAL A 400 -12.44 4.15 19.26
C VAL A 400 -13.15 3.27 20.29
N ARG A 401 -13.97 2.34 19.81
CA ARG A 401 -14.71 1.35 20.62
C ARG A 401 -15.08 0.11 19.78
N PRO A 402 -15.32 -1.05 20.39
CA PRO A 402 -15.84 -2.21 19.68
C PRO A 402 -17.23 -1.94 19.08
N SER A 403 -17.54 -2.63 17.99
CA SER A 403 -18.90 -2.65 17.44
C SER A 403 -19.81 -3.50 18.32
N PHE A 404 -20.64 -2.87 19.14
CA PHE A 404 -21.67 -3.56 19.93
C PHE A 404 -22.99 -3.72 19.19
N ILE A 405 -23.27 -2.83 18.24
CA ILE A 405 -24.50 -2.79 17.45
C ILE A 405 -24.19 -2.53 15.96
N PRO A 406 -25.01 -3.04 15.03
CA PRO A 406 -24.73 -2.96 13.60
C PRO A 406 -25.12 -1.61 13.00
N ALA A 407 -24.15 -0.79 12.61
CA ALA A 407 -24.38 0.53 12.01
C ALA A 407 -24.26 0.59 10.47
N TYR A 408 -23.39 -0.24 9.86
CA TYR A 408 -23.11 -0.40 8.41
C TYR A 408 -23.06 0.85 7.50
N ILE A 409 -22.63 1.99 8.02
CA ILE A 409 -22.67 3.27 7.29
C ILE A 409 -21.68 3.41 6.11
N ALA A 410 -20.66 2.56 6.03
CA ALA A 410 -19.52 2.74 5.13
C ALA A 410 -19.92 2.82 3.64
N GLY A 411 -20.80 1.92 3.19
CA GLY A 411 -21.23 1.89 1.79
C GLY A 411 -22.05 3.12 1.38
N ALA A 412 -22.89 3.64 2.29
CA ALA A 412 -23.68 4.83 2.04
C ALA A 412 -22.80 6.09 1.98
N VAL A 413 -21.80 6.19 2.87
CA VAL A 413 -20.80 7.26 2.85
C VAL A 413 -19.99 7.22 1.54
N TRP A 414 -19.47 6.05 1.17
CA TRP A 414 -18.75 5.87 -0.09
C TRP A 414 -19.58 6.35 -1.29
N TYR A 415 -20.84 5.89 -1.42
CA TYR A 415 -21.69 6.23 -2.56
C TYR A 415 -22.04 7.73 -2.63
N GLN A 416 -22.23 8.38 -1.48
CA GLN A 416 -22.48 9.81 -1.40
C GLN A 416 -21.34 10.61 -2.05
N HIS A 417 -20.09 10.22 -1.79
CA HIS A 417 -18.94 10.91 -2.35
C HIS A 417 -18.66 10.47 -3.80
N TYR A 418 -18.95 9.22 -4.15
CA TYR A 418 -18.73 8.65 -5.48
C TYR A 418 -19.66 9.26 -6.54
N SER A 419 -20.94 9.41 -6.21
CA SER A 419 -21.98 9.93 -7.12
C SER A 419 -21.83 11.41 -7.50
N SER A 420 -20.86 12.13 -6.90
CA SER A 420 -20.54 13.52 -7.23
C SER A 420 -19.79 13.70 -8.56
N GLY A 421 -19.36 12.60 -9.19
CA GLY A 421 -18.83 12.61 -10.57
C GLY A 421 -17.30 12.67 -10.67
N ALA A 422 -16.57 12.42 -9.60
CA ALA A 422 -15.16 12.03 -9.64
C ALA A 422 -14.89 11.14 -8.43
N ASP A 423 -14.20 10.02 -8.59
CA ASP A 423 -13.87 9.15 -7.47
C ASP A 423 -12.74 9.78 -6.64
N THR A 424 -13.08 10.80 -5.85
CA THR A 424 -12.23 11.31 -4.78
C THR A 424 -12.42 10.51 -3.50
N THR A 425 -13.30 9.50 -3.52
CA THR A 425 -13.67 8.71 -2.36
C THR A 425 -12.54 7.80 -1.89
N ASN A 426 -11.60 7.55 -2.79
CA ASN A 426 -10.63 6.50 -2.63
C ASN A 426 -9.34 6.84 -3.41
N GLN A 427 -8.52 7.72 -2.85
CA GLN A 427 -7.29 8.19 -3.50
C GLN A 427 -6.13 7.22 -3.25
N GLU A 428 -5.15 7.16 -4.16
CA GLU A 428 -4.04 6.19 -4.06
C GLU A 428 -2.88 6.73 -3.19
N TRP A 429 -2.54 6.00 -2.12
CA TRP A 429 -1.48 6.35 -1.18
C TRP A 429 -0.39 5.27 -1.12
N LEU A 430 0.85 5.67 -0.89
CA LEU A 430 1.96 4.79 -0.57
C LEU A 430 2.23 4.78 0.93
N ASN A 431 2.13 3.61 1.54
CA ASN A 431 2.31 3.43 2.98
C ASN A 431 3.27 2.28 3.26
N SER A 432 4.13 2.42 4.28
CA SER A 432 4.82 1.25 4.81
C SER A 432 3.87 0.48 5.73
N VAL A 433 4.05 -0.84 5.81
CA VAL A 433 3.25 -1.67 6.74
C VAL A 433 3.40 -1.17 8.18
N GLN A 434 4.61 -0.81 8.59
CA GLN A 434 4.86 -0.22 9.91
C GLN A 434 4.21 1.17 10.07
N GLY A 435 4.13 1.95 8.99
CA GLY A 435 3.45 3.24 8.97
C GLY A 435 1.95 3.09 9.22
N GLU A 436 1.30 2.08 8.60
CA GLU A 436 -0.09 1.72 8.88
C GLU A 436 -0.31 1.36 10.36
N GLU A 437 0.54 0.48 10.90
CA GLU A 437 0.47 0.09 12.32
C GLU A 437 0.61 1.30 13.25
N ALA A 438 1.42 2.29 12.84
CA ALA A 438 1.62 3.53 13.57
C ALA A 438 0.57 4.62 13.28
N GLY A 439 -0.44 4.35 12.42
CA GLY A 439 -1.48 5.32 12.05
C GLY A 439 -0.98 6.50 11.21
N GLN A 440 0.08 6.31 10.43
CA GLN A 440 0.63 7.35 9.54
C GLN A 440 -0.20 7.45 8.26
N ASN A 441 -0.33 8.67 7.72
CA ASN A 441 -1.11 8.87 6.48
C ASN A 441 -0.44 8.25 5.24
N GLY A 442 0.89 8.27 5.15
CA GLY A 442 1.65 7.83 3.98
C GLY A 442 1.98 8.97 3.02
N ILE A 443 2.36 8.62 1.78
CA ILE A 443 2.73 9.56 0.72
C ILE A 443 1.61 9.54 -0.34
N PRO A 444 0.98 10.69 -0.66
CA PRO A 444 -0.05 10.73 -1.69
C PRO A 444 0.58 10.47 -3.06
N MET A 445 0.00 9.56 -3.85
CA MET A 445 0.49 9.22 -5.19
C MET A 445 -0.19 10.03 -6.31
N PHE A 446 -1.15 10.90 -5.96
CA PHE A 446 -1.97 11.71 -6.84
C PHE A 446 -1.64 13.21 -6.72
N ASP A 447 -2.20 14.02 -7.63
CA ASP A 447 -2.08 15.49 -7.60
C ASP A 447 -3.36 16.14 -8.13
N LEU A 448 -4.22 16.55 -7.21
CA LEU A 448 -5.52 17.17 -7.52
C LEU A 448 -5.38 18.51 -8.26
N SER A 449 -4.23 19.18 -8.17
CA SER A 449 -4.01 20.46 -8.86
C SER A 449 -4.02 20.31 -10.39
N THR A 450 -3.84 19.08 -10.88
CA THR A 450 -3.89 18.76 -12.31
C THR A 450 -5.31 18.62 -12.86
N GLY A 451 -6.34 18.68 -12.02
CA GLY A 451 -7.74 18.47 -12.41
C GLY A 451 -8.14 17.00 -12.55
N TYR A 452 -7.34 16.08 -12.02
CA TYR A 452 -7.59 14.64 -12.01
C TYR A 452 -7.50 14.09 -10.58
N THR A 453 -8.27 13.03 -10.31
CA THR A 453 -8.17 12.20 -9.09
C THR A 453 -7.70 10.81 -9.45
N SER A 454 -6.91 10.18 -8.59
CA SER A 454 -6.57 8.76 -8.72
C SER A 454 -7.81 7.91 -8.52
N ASN A 455 -7.94 6.88 -9.34
CA ASN A 455 -8.74 5.73 -8.99
C ASN A 455 -7.77 4.69 -8.46
N PRO A 456 -8.10 4.03 -7.35
CA PRO A 456 -7.19 3.13 -6.67
C PRO A 456 -7.14 1.77 -7.36
N ARG A 457 -6.26 0.89 -6.86
CA ARG A 457 -5.77 -0.37 -7.46
C ARG A 457 -4.41 -0.21 -8.12
N GLY A 458 -3.50 0.42 -7.40
CA GLY A 458 -2.08 0.41 -7.70
C GLY A 458 -1.55 -1.01 -7.93
N SER A 459 -0.91 -1.23 -9.07
CA SER A 459 -0.20 -2.46 -9.39
C SER A 459 1.29 -2.23 -9.28
N TRP A 460 1.97 -3.04 -8.47
CA TRP A 460 3.43 -3.03 -8.35
C TRP A 460 4.11 -3.67 -9.54
N ASN A 461 5.27 -3.15 -9.95
CA ASN A 461 6.16 -3.87 -10.84
C ASN A 461 6.91 -4.97 -10.06
N ALA A 462 7.52 -5.91 -10.78
CA ALA A 462 8.23 -7.05 -10.16
C ALA A 462 9.42 -6.62 -9.29
N ALA A 463 10.05 -5.46 -9.58
CA ALA A 463 11.18 -4.93 -8.84
C ALA A 463 10.78 -4.19 -7.55
N GLY A 464 9.49 -3.88 -7.37
CA GLY A 464 8.97 -3.16 -6.21
C GLY A 464 9.38 -1.69 -6.14
N ASN A 465 9.77 -1.09 -7.27
CA ASN A 465 10.19 0.31 -7.35
C ASN A 465 9.29 1.18 -8.25
N GLU A 466 8.25 0.59 -8.85
CA GLU A 466 7.24 1.32 -9.61
C GLU A 466 5.85 0.81 -9.28
N VAL A 467 4.87 1.71 -9.34
CA VAL A 467 3.44 1.41 -9.22
C VAL A 467 2.71 2.06 -10.39
N VAL A 468 1.77 1.35 -10.99
CA VAL A 468 0.88 1.90 -12.02
C VAL A 468 -0.57 1.92 -11.54
N PHE A 469 -1.27 3.01 -11.81
CA PHE A 469 -2.72 3.16 -11.63
C PHE A 469 -3.28 4.12 -12.70
N TRP A 470 -4.57 4.44 -12.64
CA TRP A 470 -5.18 5.40 -13.56
C TRP A 470 -5.90 6.51 -12.81
N GLU A 471 -6.00 7.66 -13.46
CA GLU A 471 -6.71 8.82 -12.95
C GLU A 471 -7.92 9.14 -13.82
N SER A 472 -8.92 9.74 -13.21
CA SER A 472 -10.13 10.27 -13.84
C SER A 472 -10.15 11.79 -13.71
N ASN A 473 -10.54 12.48 -14.78
CA ASN A 473 -10.72 13.93 -14.74
C ASN A 473 -11.88 14.29 -13.82
N LEU A 474 -11.69 15.29 -12.96
CA LEU A 474 -12.67 15.71 -11.95
C LEU A 474 -13.98 16.26 -12.54
N THR A 475 -13.98 16.64 -13.81
CA THR A 475 -15.16 17.20 -14.50
C THR A 475 -15.75 16.27 -15.55
N ASN A 476 -14.98 15.26 -15.99
CA ASN A 476 -15.39 14.28 -16.97
C ASN A 476 -14.75 12.92 -16.66
N VAL A 477 -15.44 12.07 -15.90
CA VAL A 477 -14.93 10.73 -15.52
C VAL A 477 -14.52 9.85 -16.70
N ASN A 478 -15.00 10.15 -17.90
CA ASN A 478 -14.63 9.40 -19.10
C ASN A 478 -13.29 9.84 -19.69
N ASP A 479 -12.74 10.97 -19.26
CA ASP A 479 -11.38 11.39 -19.57
C ASP A 479 -10.43 10.81 -18.52
N THR A 480 -9.80 9.69 -18.86
CA THR A 480 -8.88 8.96 -17.99
C THR A 480 -7.47 8.91 -18.55
N ARG A 481 -6.49 8.75 -17.65
CA ARG A 481 -5.07 8.65 -18.03
C ARG A 481 -4.34 7.65 -17.14
N LEU A 482 -3.30 7.02 -17.70
CA LEU A 482 -2.42 6.12 -16.94
C LEU A 482 -1.29 6.90 -16.27
N VAL A 483 -0.96 6.48 -15.04
CA VAL A 483 0.11 7.08 -14.23
C VAL A 483 1.06 5.98 -13.79
N VAL A 484 2.35 6.17 -14.08
CA VAL A 484 3.42 5.38 -13.47
C VAL A 484 4.08 6.24 -12.40
N VAL A 485 4.16 5.69 -11.19
CA VAL A 485 4.85 6.31 -10.05
C VAL A 485 6.16 5.57 -9.80
N HIS A 486 7.24 6.33 -9.82
CA HIS A 486 8.61 5.87 -9.58
C HIS A 486 8.98 6.11 -8.12
N LEU A 487 9.49 5.07 -7.48
CA LEU A 487 9.75 5.05 -6.05
C LEU A 487 11.26 5.11 -5.77
N THR A 488 11.66 5.99 -4.84
CA THR A 488 13.05 6.13 -4.39
C THR A 488 13.14 5.95 -2.88
N ASN A 489 14.21 5.31 -2.39
CA ASN A 489 14.45 4.99 -0.96
C ASN A 489 13.38 4.12 -0.30
N VAL A 490 12.51 3.54 -1.10
CA VAL A 490 11.71 2.38 -0.76
C VAL A 490 12.67 1.22 -1.00
N ASN A 491 13.00 0.38 -0.01
CA ASN A 491 13.98 -0.71 -0.18
C ASN A 491 13.59 -1.60 -1.37
N ALA A 492 14.02 -1.22 -2.59
CA ALA A 492 13.64 -1.86 -3.83
C ALA A 492 14.31 -3.22 -3.81
N GLY A 493 13.51 -4.25 -3.62
CA GLY A 493 13.97 -5.59 -3.33
C GLY A 493 13.13 -6.56 -4.14
N THR A 494 13.81 -7.52 -4.75
CA THR A 494 13.18 -8.73 -5.25
C THR A 494 12.47 -9.44 -4.08
N PRO A 495 11.23 -9.93 -4.24
CA PRO A 495 10.55 -10.73 -3.23
C PRO A 495 11.42 -11.89 -2.73
N THR A 496 11.36 -12.16 -1.43
CA THR A 496 11.69 -13.47 -0.86
C THR A 496 10.37 -14.26 -0.77
N PRO A 497 10.24 -15.59 -1.02
CA PRO A 497 11.12 -16.62 -1.59
C PRO A 497 10.51 -17.51 -2.70
N VAL A 498 11.35 -18.42 -3.22
CA VAL A 498 11.27 -19.46 -4.28
C VAL A 498 10.01 -20.39 -4.34
N ASN A 499 9.00 -20.20 -3.49
CA ASN A 499 7.79 -21.03 -3.46
C ASN A 499 6.52 -20.19 -3.29
N THR A 500 5.86 -19.90 -4.40
CA THR A 500 4.61 -19.15 -4.51
C THR A 500 3.34 -19.98 -4.35
N ALA A 501 3.45 -21.30 -4.06
CA ALA A 501 2.29 -22.18 -3.95
C ALA A 501 1.33 -21.73 -2.85
N SER A 502 0.08 -21.44 -3.18
CA SER A 502 -0.95 -21.11 -2.21
C SER A 502 -1.45 -22.37 -1.50
N PRO A 503 -1.57 -22.38 -0.15
CA PRO A 503 -2.09 -23.53 0.57
C PRO A 503 -3.61 -23.60 0.45
N ASP A 504 -4.15 -24.81 0.31
CA ASP A 504 -5.60 -25.03 0.34
C ASP A 504 -6.16 -24.70 1.73
N PRO A 505 -7.18 -23.83 1.85
CA PRO A 505 -7.75 -23.43 3.12
C PRO A 505 -8.70 -24.49 3.67
N ILE A 506 -8.19 -25.65 4.08
CA ILE A 506 -9.00 -26.81 4.52
C ILE A 506 -9.89 -26.47 5.73
N TRP A 507 -9.48 -25.50 6.54
CA TRP A 507 -10.26 -24.98 7.68
C TRP A 507 -11.55 -24.25 7.24
N ALA A 508 -11.57 -23.68 6.04
CA ALA A 508 -12.69 -22.89 5.54
C ALA A 508 -13.83 -23.79 5.02
N PRO A 509 -15.10 -23.45 5.28
CA PRO A 509 -16.24 -24.23 4.80
C PRO A 509 -16.34 -24.20 3.27
N ALA A 510 -16.84 -25.30 2.68
CA ALA A 510 -17.13 -25.35 1.25
C ALA A 510 -18.28 -24.39 0.90
N LEU A 511 -18.17 -23.68 -0.23
CA LEU A 511 -19.15 -22.67 -0.66
C LEU A 511 -20.59 -23.20 -0.67
N ASN A 512 -20.78 -24.45 -1.11
CA ASN A 512 -22.10 -25.07 -1.18
C ASN A 512 -22.74 -25.40 0.19
N THR A 513 -22.00 -25.21 1.29
CA THR A 513 -22.48 -25.38 2.66
C THR A 513 -22.71 -24.07 3.39
N VAL A 514 -22.31 -22.94 2.80
CA VAL A 514 -22.40 -21.62 3.42
C VAL A 514 -23.75 -20.97 3.11
N ALA A 515 -24.36 -20.41 4.14
CA ALA A 515 -25.47 -19.48 4.04
C ALA A 515 -25.07 -18.20 4.77
N PRO A 516 -25.12 -17.02 4.13
CA PRO A 516 -24.60 -15.78 4.69
C PRO A 516 -25.28 -15.46 6.02
N GLN A 517 -24.49 -14.95 6.96
CA GLN A 517 -24.93 -14.52 8.28
C GLN A 517 -24.40 -13.12 8.58
N PRO A 518 -25.16 -12.28 9.30
CA PRO A 518 -24.64 -11.01 9.79
C PRO A 518 -23.36 -11.24 10.62
N PRO A 519 -22.42 -10.27 10.64
CA PRO A 519 -21.26 -10.32 11.51
C PRO A 519 -21.66 -10.63 12.96
N THR A 520 -20.82 -11.44 13.61
CA THR A 520 -21.00 -11.74 15.02
C THR A 520 -20.58 -10.53 15.85
N LEU A 521 -21.55 -9.86 16.45
CA LEU A 521 -21.32 -8.77 17.41
C LEU A 521 -21.45 -9.29 18.84
N PRO A 522 -20.88 -8.60 19.84
CA PRO A 522 -21.08 -8.96 21.24
C PRO A 522 -22.59 -8.95 21.57
N GLY A 523 -23.10 -10.10 22.01
CA GLY A 523 -24.53 -10.28 22.29
C GLY A 523 -25.02 -9.49 23.52
N PRO A 524 -26.35 -9.54 23.81
CA PRO A 524 -26.92 -8.89 24.98
C PRO A 524 -26.23 -9.29 26.28
N GLY A 525 -25.93 -8.32 27.14
CA GLY A 525 -25.19 -8.54 28.38
C GLY A 525 -24.26 -7.39 28.74
N SER A 526 -23.48 -7.58 29.81
CA SER A 526 -22.47 -6.63 30.26
C SER A 526 -21.09 -7.04 29.77
N HIS A 527 -20.38 -6.10 29.15
CA HIS A 527 -19.05 -6.26 28.56
C HIS A 527 -18.08 -5.30 29.25
N ALA A 528 -17.02 -5.83 29.86
CA ALA A 528 -16.02 -5.02 30.53
C ALA A 528 -15.11 -4.30 29.52
N GLY A 529 -14.77 -3.05 29.79
CA GLY A 529 -13.77 -2.33 29.00
C GLY A 529 -12.35 -2.83 29.31
N THR A 530 -11.46 -2.74 28.32
CA THR A 530 -10.05 -3.12 28.42
C THR A 530 -9.35 -2.46 29.61
N TYR A 531 -9.68 -1.19 29.91
CA TYR A 531 -9.07 -0.41 30.99
C TYR A 531 -10.05 -0.08 32.14
N GLY A 532 -11.32 -0.51 32.04
CA GLY A 532 -12.32 -0.29 33.08
C GLY A 532 -13.72 0.00 32.56
N GLY A 533 -14.66 0.11 33.49
CA GLY A 533 -16.08 0.35 33.20
C GLY A 533 -16.76 -0.79 32.43
N THR A 534 -17.98 -0.52 32.00
CA THR A 534 -18.84 -1.54 31.36
C THR A 534 -19.68 -0.94 30.23
N ALA A 535 -19.81 -1.69 29.13
CA ALA A 535 -20.81 -1.49 28.09
C ALA A 535 -21.91 -2.53 28.28
N VAL A 536 -23.18 -2.11 28.34
CA VAL A 536 -24.33 -2.99 28.52
C VAL A 536 -25.15 -3.02 27.25
N VAL A 537 -25.23 -4.18 26.61
CA VAL A 537 -25.98 -4.40 25.37
C VAL A 537 -27.35 -5.00 25.68
N THR A 538 -28.40 -4.44 25.09
CA THR A 538 -29.76 -4.99 25.10
C THR A 538 -30.26 -5.16 23.67
N SER A 539 -31.17 -6.13 23.47
CA SER A 539 -31.82 -6.35 22.19
C SER A 539 -33.29 -6.71 22.40
N THR A 540 -34.19 -6.01 21.71
CA THR A 540 -35.64 -6.16 21.85
C THR A 540 -36.33 -6.02 20.50
N VAL A 541 -37.48 -6.66 20.35
CA VAL A 541 -38.35 -6.45 19.18
C VAL A 541 -38.87 -5.01 19.18
N ASP A 542 -38.86 -4.36 18.02
CA ASP A 542 -39.42 -3.01 17.86
C ASP A 542 -40.95 -3.05 18.06
N PRO A 543 -41.50 -2.31 19.04
CA PRO A 543 -42.95 -2.28 19.29
C PRO A 543 -43.77 -1.71 18.13
N SER A 544 -43.16 -0.88 17.27
CA SER A 544 -43.81 -0.25 16.12
C SER A 544 -43.79 -1.14 14.87
N ASN A 545 -42.81 -2.03 14.77
CA ASN A 545 -42.67 -3.00 13.68
C ASN A 545 -42.04 -4.30 14.21
N PRO A 546 -42.84 -5.35 14.49
CA PRO A 546 -42.35 -6.59 15.07
C PRO A 546 -41.31 -7.37 14.24
N ASN A 547 -41.11 -6.99 12.97
CA ASN A 547 -40.07 -7.56 12.13
C ASN A 547 -38.69 -6.92 12.38
N ASN A 548 -38.66 -5.77 13.05
CA ASN A 548 -37.43 -5.04 13.34
C ASN A 548 -36.90 -5.35 14.75
N THR A 549 -35.59 -5.22 14.90
CA THR A 549 -34.88 -5.38 16.16
C THR A 549 -34.26 -4.05 16.57
N ILE A 550 -34.53 -3.63 17.81
CA ILE A 550 -33.85 -2.52 18.49
C ILE A 550 -32.70 -3.12 19.29
N SER A 551 -31.48 -2.65 19.04
CA SER A 551 -30.30 -2.98 19.84
C SER A 551 -29.70 -1.70 20.41
N THR A 552 -29.42 -1.70 21.71
CA THR A 552 -28.87 -0.53 22.43
C THR A 552 -27.62 -0.96 23.18
N VAL A 553 -26.57 -0.13 23.12
CA VAL A 553 -25.43 -0.22 24.03
C VAL A 553 -25.44 1.01 24.95
N THR A 554 -25.31 0.76 26.25
CA THR A 554 -25.17 1.80 27.28
C THR A 554 -23.78 1.73 27.90
N TYR A 555 -23.04 2.82 27.85
CA TYR A 555 -21.72 2.93 28.45
C TYR A 555 -21.78 3.49 29.86
N HIS A 556 -21.08 2.84 30.78
CA HIS A 556 -20.88 3.26 32.16
C HIS A 556 -19.37 3.29 32.47
N ASP A 557 -18.80 4.49 32.45
CA ASP A 557 -17.37 4.75 32.61
C ASP A 557 -16.48 3.82 31.76
N TYR A 558 -16.97 3.47 30.57
CA TYR A 558 -16.36 2.43 29.72
C TYR A 558 -15.05 2.93 29.13
N GLN A 559 -13.97 2.14 29.29
CA GLN A 559 -12.65 2.48 28.78
C GLN A 559 -12.11 1.38 27.87
N TYR A 560 -12.09 1.68 26.57
CA TYR A 560 -11.46 0.84 25.56
C TYR A 560 -10.06 1.32 25.20
N VAL A 561 -9.89 2.64 25.08
CA VAL A 561 -8.59 3.31 24.94
C VAL A 561 -8.20 3.93 26.28
N ASN A 562 -6.94 3.75 26.67
CA ASN A 562 -6.44 4.30 27.92
C ASN A 562 -6.60 5.83 27.95
N GLY A 563 -7.30 6.34 28.97
CA GLY A 563 -7.54 7.79 29.13
C GLY A 563 -8.78 8.34 28.43
N GLN A 564 -9.57 7.52 27.72
CA GLN A 564 -10.88 7.90 27.19
C GLN A 564 -11.99 7.13 27.95
N ILE A 565 -12.87 7.86 28.63
CA ILE A 565 -13.97 7.30 29.43
C ILE A 565 -15.30 7.65 28.74
N LEU A 566 -16.01 6.64 28.28
CA LEU A 566 -17.28 6.79 27.55
C LEU A 566 -18.47 6.62 28.51
N ASN A 567 -19.44 7.53 28.41
CA ASN A 567 -20.73 7.46 29.07
C ASN A 567 -21.84 7.88 28.10
N GLY A 568 -22.98 7.20 28.12
CA GLY A 568 -24.11 7.49 27.21
C GLY A 568 -24.59 6.25 26.46
N THR A 569 -25.22 6.44 25.32
CA THR A 569 -25.85 5.34 24.55
C THR A 569 -25.63 5.43 23.05
N GLU A 570 -25.53 4.27 22.41
CA GLU A 570 -25.78 4.11 20.97
C GLU A 570 -26.93 3.12 20.77
N GLN A 571 -27.71 3.30 19.71
CA GLN A 571 -28.85 2.44 19.38
C GLN A 571 -29.02 2.27 17.88
N THR A 572 -29.41 1.06 17.47
CA THR A 572 -29.80 0.73 16.09
C THR A 572 -31.21 0.14 16.06
N VAL A 573 -32.03 0.54 15.09
CA VAL A 573 -33.24 -0.20 14.68
C VAL A 573 -32.96 -0.85 13.33
N THR A 574 -33.09 -2.16 13.25
CA THR A 574 -32.68 -2.94 12.06
C THR A 574 -33.77 -3.87 11.58
N ASN A 575 -33.92 -4.00 10.26
CA ASN A 575 -34.70 -5.07 9.65
C ASN A 575 -33.89 -6.40 9.61
N PRO A 576 -34.53 -7.57 9.35
CA PRO A 576 -33.83 -8.86 9.39
C PRO A 576 -32.66 -8.98 8.40
N SER A 577 -32.75 -8.27 7.28
CA SER A 577 -31.73 -8.26 6.21
C SER A 577 -30.60 -7.25 6.45
N TYR A 578 -30.70 -6.39 7.47
CA TYR A 578 -29.79 -5.26 7.71
C TYR A 578 -29.63 -4.30 6.51
N THR A 579 -30.67 -4.20 5.70
CA THR A 579 -30.74 -3.25 4.58
C THR A 579 -31.37 -1.93 5.00
N ASP A 580 -31.99 -1.85 6.17
CA ASP A 580 -32.50 -0.60 6.72
C ASP A 580 -32.06 -0.50 8.18
N ILE A 581 -31.28 0.52 8.49
CA ILE A 581 -30.68 0.78 9.79
C ILE A 581 -30.94 2.22 10.19
N VAL A 582 -31.65 2.42 11.31
CA VAL A 582 -31.70 3.72 11.98
C VAL A 582 -30.67 3.70 13.09
N TYR A 583 -29.65 4.55 13.01
CA TYR A 583 -28.59 4.65 14.01
C TYR A 583 -28.65 5.99 14.74
N THR A 584 -28.68 5.92 16.07
CA THR A 584 -28.70 7.08 16.97
C THR A 584 -27.62 6.94 18.03
N ALA A 585 -26.97 8.05 18.37
CA ALA A 585 -25.93 8.09 19.40
C ALA A 585 -26.00 9.38 20.22
N ASP A 586 -25.72 9.25 21.51
CA ASP A 586 -25.48 10.33 22.47
C ASP A 586 -24.46 9.82 23.48
N VAL A 587 -23.18 10.06 23.21
CA VAL A 587 -22.04 9.59 24.02
C VAL A 587 -21.15 10.77 24.36
N ILE A 588 -20.75 10.86 25.63
CA ILE A 588 -19.79 11.84 26.15
C ILE A 588 -18.46 11.11 26.42
N VAL A 589 -17.35 11.75 26.04
CA VAL A 589 -15.99 11.26 26.30
C VAL A 589 -15.30 12.17 27.30
N THR A 590 -14.85 11.62 28.42
CA THR A 590 -14.08 12.34 29.45
C THR A 590 -12.68 11.76 29.62
N ASN A 591 -11.77 12.58 30.15
CA ASN A 591 -10.45 12.13 30.61
C ASN A 591 -10.50 11.64 32.07
N PRO A 592 -9.43 11.00 32.60
CA PRO A 592 -9.42 10.51 33.99
C PRO A 592 -9.59 11.59 35.07
N ALA A 593 -9.41 12.87 34.73
CA ALA A 593 -9.67 13.99 35.63
C ALA A 593 -11.14 14.47 35.59
N GLY A 594 -12.01 13.81 34.80
CA GLY A 594 -13.43 14.12 34.67
C GLY A 594 -13.74 15.28 33.72
N ASN A 595 -12.76 15.81 32.99
CA ASN A 595 -13.01 16.85 32.00
C ASN A 595 -13.53 16.21 30.71
N GLN A 596 -14.59 16.78 30.13
CA GLN A 596 -15.04 16.39 28.80
C GLN A 596 -13.98 16.75 27.76
N ILE A 597 -13.59 15.77 26.97
CA ILE A 597 -12.63 15.89 25.88
C ILE A 597 -13.27 15.58 24.52
N GLY A 598 -14.51 15.10 24.50
CA GLY A 598 -15.22 14.78 23.28
C GLY A 598 -16.67 14.35 23.48
N ASP A 599 -17.35 14.10 22.36
CA ASP A 599 -18.72 13.62 22.27
C ASP A 599 -18.98 12.96 20.90
N LEU A 600 -19.97 12.07 20.84
CA LEU A 600 -20.54 11.50 19.62
C LEU A 600 -22.04 11.67 19.66
N THR A 601 -22.57 12.36 18.66
CA THR A 601 -24.01 12.52 18.44
C THR A 601 -24.37 12.01 17.05
N ALA A 602 -25.43 11.20 16.97
CA ALA A 602 -25.90 10.69 15.69
C ALA A 602 -27.42 10.61 15.65
N ASN A 603 -27.97 10.91 14.49
CA ASN A 603 -29.33 10.57 14.12
C ASN A 603 -29.34 10.38 12.61
N ILE A 604 -29.15 9.14 12.18
CA ILE A 604 -29.15 8.77 10.77
C ILE A 604 -30.11 7.64 10.47
N THR A 605 -30.65 7.67 9.26
CA THR A 605 -31.25 6.51 8.61
C THR A 605 -30.37 6.13 7.44
N ASP A 606 -29.87 4.91 7.49
CA ASP A 606 -29.14 4.26 6.42
C ASP A 606 -30.06 3.21 5.78
N SER A 607 -30.34 3.38 4.49
CA SER A 607 -31.10 2.40 3.70
C SER A 607 -30.18 1.38 3.01
N GLY A 608 -29.08 1.01 3.68
CA GLY A 608 -28.35 -0.24 3.52
C GLY A 608 -27.49 -0.39 2.27
N GLN A 609 -26.88 -1.57 2.15
CA GLN A 609 -25.82 -1.88 1.18
C GLN A 609 -26.21 -1.77 -0.31
N PHE A 610 -27.50 -1.71 -0.64
CA PHE A 610 -27.96 -1.69 -2.04
C PHE A 610 -28.61 -0.38 -2.48
N ILE A 611 -29.28 0.33 -1.56
CA ILE A 611 -29.86 1.67 -1.87
C ILE A 611 -28.78 2.74 -1.68
N MET A 612 -27.77 2.46 -0.82
CA MET A 612 -26.58 3.29 -0.59
C MET A 612 -26.94 4.75 -0.28
N SER A 613 -27.93 4.96 0.59
CA SER A 613 -28.40 6.30 0.95
C SER A 613 -28.30 6.54 2.45
N LEU A 614 -27.68 7.66 2.81
CA LEU A 614 -27.58 8.15 4.16
C LEU A 614 -28.48 9.39 4.32
N ASN A 615 -29.29 9.45 5.38
CA ASN A 615 -30.06 10.64 5.74
C ASN A 615 -29.81 11.01 7.20
N GLY A 616 -29.60 12.29 7.48
CA GLY A 616 -29.33 12.79 8.82
C GLY A 616 -27.86 13.13 9.04
N THR A 617 -27.42 13.14 10.30
CA THR A 617 -26.08 13.60 10.68
C THR A 617 -25.43 12.72 11.74
N ILE A 618 -24.13 12.48 11.60
CA ILE A 618 -23.24 12.00 12.65
C ILE A 618 -22.21 13.10 12.90
N THR A 619 -22.06 13.55 14.13
CA THR A 619 -21.02 14.49 14.55
C THR A 619 -20.25 13.91 15.72
N SER A 620 -18.93 13.98 15.67
CA SER A 620 -18.14 13.75 16.87
C SER A 620 -17.06 14.79 17.05
N THR A 621 -16.74 15.05 18.30
CA THR A 621 -15.63 15.91 18.72
C THR A 621 -14.68 15.09 19.57
N LEU A 622 -13.37 15.20 19.36
CA LEU A 622 -12.36 14.63 20.23
C LEU A 622 -11.12 15.52 20.28
N ASN A 623 -10.70 15.93 21.48
CA ASN A 623 -9.54 16.79 21.71
C ASN A 623 -9.54 18.09 20.87
N GLY A 624 -10.72 18.65 20.62
CA GLY A 624 -10.91 19.86 19.81
C GLY A 624 -10.97 19.64 18.30
N ASN A 625 -10.85 18.40 17.82
CA ASN A 625 -11.16 18.06 16.43
C ASN A 625 -12.64 17.69 16.30
N THR A 626 -13.40 18.37 15.44
CA THR A 626 -14.84 18.09 15.21
C THR A 626 -15.05 17.68 13.77
N GLU A 627 -15.62 16.50 13.56
CA GLU A 627 -15.91 15.94 12.24
C GLU A 627 -17.41 15.67 12.11
N THR A 628 -17.93 15.73 10.88
CA THR A 628 -19.35 15.51 10.63
C THR A 628 -19.61 14.80 9.31
N ILE A 629 -20.41 13.75 9.38
CA ILE A 629 -21.00 13.06 8.23
C ILE A 629 -22.44 13.56 8.10
N THR A 630 -22.79 14.10 6.94
CA THR A 630 -24.15 14.60 6.66
C THR A 630 -24.67 13.89 5.42
N GLY A 631 -25.78 13.17 5.54
CA GLY A 631 -26.46 12.61 4.37
C GLY A 631 -27.02 13.73 3.46
N PRO A 632 -27.14 13.52 2.13
CA PRO A 632 -27.76 14.51 1.25
C PRO A 632 -29.16 14.90 1.75
N THR A 633 -29.48 16.20 1.71
CA THR A 633 -30.84 16.67 1.93
C THR A 633 -31.75 15.93 0.94
N PRO A 634 -32.85 15.28 1.38
CA PRO A 634 -33.68 14.51 0.48
C PRO A 634 -34.24 15.40 -0.63
N THR A 635 -33.71 15.26 -1.84
CA THR A 635 -34.37 15.76 -3.04
C THR A 635 -35.59 14.86 -3.27
N PRO A 636 -36.79 15.40 -3.50
CA PRO A 636 -37.98 14.59 -3.73
C PRO A 636 -37.72 13.60 -4.86
N ALA A 637 -37.87 12.31 -4.56
CA ALA A 637 -37.52 11.20 -5.43
C ALA A 637 -38.16 11.32 -6.83
N THR A 638 -37.33 11.37 -7.87
CA THR A 638 -37.68 10.75 -9.15
C THR A 638 -37.18 9.32 -9.09
N GLN A 639 -38.13 8.39 -8.97
CA GLN A 639 -37.90 6.95 -9.07
C GLN A 639 -37.06 6.61 -10.31
N MET A 640 -36.03 5.79 -10.14
CA MET A 640 -35.44 4.95 -11.20
C MET A 640 -35.72 3.49 -10.86
#